data_AF-A0ABD3VKQ0-F1
#
_entry.id   AF-A0ABD3VKQ0-F1
#
_cell.length_a   1.000
_cell.length_b   1.000
_cell.length_c   1.000
_cell.angle_alpha   90.00
_cell.angle_beta   90.00
_cell.angle_gamma   90.00
#
_symmetry.space_group_name_H-M   'P 1'
#
loop_
_entity.id
_entity.type
_entity.pdbx_description
1 polymer ?
#
loop_
_entity_poly.entity_id
_entity_poly.type
_entity_poly.pdbx_seq_one_letter_code
_entity_poly.pdbx_strand_id
1 'polypeptide(L)'
;MGDTLSSTLSLKLLVVTILVSRADADPLDTTIQRLFDKIYSLQVKRDEPFIPPLFWEKHKGMYESDVKFYFHGGPDMTLFRHSFKVYDDNMFATSWITSCLLEAYKFGNGPKPSEEQIVSAVASLKAYQDKNLNYTNSLMAFWPQHYNSTSNAWVSYPDNLHNFFEIVGDFNWTRVEDFLKELGFSDIAFIMERLLSLRAMYLGGFQLPPDFDDTFVNLGLGSLLSSLADDLPQSYEQWRSQNTNISSIFSALKRFAYRPLSNNYAVNLIDERTYVFLRFFLEKLQNDNEDIALIPTWVQDLKEEAAWIQRGVHIPDYTNNVDVTVAANGVFGITSAILNGLLEPEILDDPEIQQIYLNTSSLIGFMISTNFSARRDLALLYYPSEFEFYWFVARTYAELRQFSKKGSLPHPVMKRVEDYLGESLKTNMTATILNAVISDGNTMIYFDDFLGDGDLDANNKTVKYAEDRLYTTAMAVNGLITTWTVYDEKTKSLIWDEDTPTEVRHTIEKSANFLVNNILDSNLKPWNAFFSGSIKGPTTYGGYPLNMIEFFNGTVIPEDVHQFRYYENSTIGVQGIIPEKDYQKLLKEKWFGHIPITEFHGFNAYPDYWPFWCSEAYTYVTSLLALAKFKNAGGFGYVD
;
A
#
# COMPACT_ATOMS: atom_id res chain seq x y z
N MET A 1 19.99 85.85 25.73
CA MET A 1 19.01 84.82 26.14
C MET A 1 19.08 83.76 25.06
N GLY A 2 19.98 82.79 25.20
CA GLY A 2 19.68 81.49 25.81
C GLY A 2 19.18 80.57 24.69
N ASP A 3 20.09 79.91 23.98
CA ASP A 3 20.50 78.52 24.22
C ASP A 3 19.36 77.50 24.00
N THR A 4 19.40 76.73 22.91
CA THR A 4 19.78 75.29 22.93
C THR A 4 19.45 74.54 21.62
N LEU A 5 20.44 73.74 21.18
CA LEU A 5 20.40 72.47 20.43
C LEU A 5 19.95 72.53 18.93
N SER A 6 20.84 72.48 17.92
CA SER A 6 21.76 71.37 17.51
C SER A 6 21.03 70.03 17.41
N SER A 7 20.90 69.34 16.29
CA SER A 7 21.96 68.98 15.34
C SER A 7 21.41 68.54 13.96
N THR A 8 22.17 68.89 12.92
CA THR A 8 22.15 68.34 11.56
C THR A 8 22.61 66.88 11.52
N LEU A 9 21.94 66.02 10.72
CA LEU A 9 22.63 64.90 10.07
C LEU A 9 21.92 64.48 8.76
N SER A 10 22.51 64.90 7.64
CA SER A 10 22.22 64.41 6.29
C SER A 10 22.91 63.04 6.12
N LEU A 11 22.15 61.95 6.20
CA LEU A 11 22.67 60.61 5.94
C LEU A 11 22.51 60.26 4.45
N LYS A 12 23.62 60.27 3.72
CA LYS A 12 23.75 59.65 2.39
C LYS A 12 23.56 58.14 2.56
N LEU A 13 22.47 57.59 2.05
CA LEU A 13 22.28 56.14 1.95
C LEU A 13 23.05 55.65 0.72
N LEU A 14 24.27 55.14 0.94
CA LEU A 14 25.01 54.34 -0.02
C LEU A 14 24.34 52.96 -0.06
N VAL A 15 23.46 52.74 -1.05
CA VAL A 15 22.96 51.40 -1.36
C VAL A 15 24.11 50.63 -2.01
N VAL A 16 24.85 49.88 -1.21
CA VAL A 16 25.72 48.82 -1.71
C VAL A 16 24.80 47.67 -2.09
N THR A 17 24.43 47.60 -3.37
CA THR A 17 23.84 46.40 -3.95
C THR A 17 24.94 45.34 -3.95
N ILE A 18 24.95 44.50 -2.91
CA ILE A 18 25.69 43.24 -2.98
C ILE A 18 24.92 42.38 -3.99
N LEU A 19 25.33 42.46 -5.25
CA LEU A 19 25.06 41.42 -6.24
C LEU A 19 25.85 40.19 -5.79
N VAL A 20 25.34 39.48 -4.79
CA VAL A 20 25.63 38.06 -4.67
C VAL A 20 24.97 37.45 -5.89
N SER A 21 25.77 37.03 -6.86
CA SER A 21 25.35 36.05 -7.84
C SER A 21 24.82 34.85 -7.06
N ARG A 22 23.50 34.77 -6.84
CA ARG A 22 22.87 33.48 -6.57
C ARG A 22 23.20 32.65 -7.81
N ALA A 23 24.14 31.73 -7.67
CA ALA A 23 24.16 30.58 -8.56
C ALA A 23 22.73 30.04 -8.54
N ASP A 24 22.08 29.96 -9.71
CA ASP A 24 20.76 29.38 -9.82
C ASP A 24 20.83 28.01 -9.15
N ALA A 25 20.08 27.82 -8.07
CA ALA A 25 20.09 26.57 -7.32
C ALA A 25 19.68 25.44 -8.27
N ASP A 26 20.36 24.28 -8.18
CA ASP A 26 20.02 23.11 -8.98
C ASP A 26 18.50 22.84 -8.88
N PRO A 27 17.76 22.78 -10.01
CA PRO A 27 16.33 22.49 -10.02
C PRO A 27 15.98 21.21 -9.25
N LEU A 28 16.85 20.20 -9.28
CA LEU A 28 16.67 18.95 -8.54
C LEU A 28 16.67 19.20 -7.04
N ASP A 29 17.69 19.89 -6.52
CA ASP A 29 17.82 20.22 -5.08
C ASP A 29 16.68 21.11 -4.60
N THR A 30 16.31 22.08 -5.41
CA THR A 30 15.18 22.97 -5.12
C THR A 30 13.88 22.18 -5.01
N THR A 31 13.67 21.21 -5.91
CA THR A 31 12.46 20.36 -5.90
C THR A 31 12.45 19.43 -4.69
N ILE A 32 13.56 18.78 -4.38
CA ILE A 32 13.69 17.91 -3.19
C ILE A 32 13.36 18.69 -1.91
N GLN A 33 13.92 19.90 -1.74
CA GLN A 33 13.64 20.70 -0.54
C GLN A 33 12.16 21.15 -0.48
N ARG A 34 11.59 21.59 -1.60
CA ARG A 34 10.18 22.00 -1.65
C ARG A 34 9.21 20.84 -1.37
N LEU A 35 9.53 19.64 -1.85
CA LEU A 35 8.76 18.43 -1.54
C LEU A 35 8.83 18.14 -0.04
N PHE A 36 10.02 18.20 0.55
CA PHE A 36 10.22 17.98 1.98
C PHE A 36 9.38 18.94 2.83
N ASP A 37 9.42 20.24 2.50
CA ASP A 37 8.63 21.27 3.20
C ASP A 37 7.12 21.05 3.00
N LYS A 38 6.69 20.63 1.80
CA LYS A 38 5.30 20.31 1.49
C LYS A 38 4.81 19.12 2.31
N ILE A 39 5.58 18.03 2.39
CA ILE A 39 5.24 16.85 3.19
C ILE A 39 5.13 17.22 4.67
N TYR A 40 6.07 18.00 5.20
CA TYR A 40 6.01 18.49 6.58
C TYR A 40 4.73 19.29 6.86
N SER A 41 4.26 20.09 5.88
CA SER A 41 3.03 20.88 6.00
C SER A 41 1.74 20.04 5.98
N LEU A 42 1.79 18.82 5.42
CA LEU A 42 0.64 17.90 5.31
C LEU A 42 0.50 16.98 6.54
N GLN A 43 1.45 17.01 7.47
CA GLN A 43 1.30 16.31 8.75
C GLN A 43 0.39 17.11 9.69
N VAL A 44 -0.57 16.43 10.31
CA VAL A 44 -1.47 17.02 11.30
C VAL A 44 -0.70 17.41 12.55
N LYS A 45 -0.71 18.71 12.90
CA LYS A 45 0.09 19.27 14.01
C LYS A 45 -0.61 19.26 15.37
N ARG A 46 -1.94 19.13 15.37
CA ARG A 46 -2.80 19.11 16.55
C ARG A 46 -4.05 18.30 16.26
N ASP A 47 -4.65 17.72 17.29
CA ASP A 47 -5.94 17.06 17.16
C ASP A 47 -7.03 18.07 16.76
N GLU A 48 -7.87 17.69 15.80
CA GLU A 48 -9.02 18.46 15.35
C GLU A 48 -10.27 17.57 15.53
N PRO A 49 -11.31 18.02 16.25
CA PRO A 49 -12.50 17.20 16.47
C PRO A 49 -13.37 17.16 15.22
N PHE A 50 -14.18 16.11 15.09
CA PHE A 50 -15.24 16.05 14.08
C PHE A 50 -16.29 17.15 14.31
N ILE A 51 -16.57 17.96 13.27
CA ILE A 51 -17.63 18.98 13.29
C ILE A 51 -18.49 18.81 12.02
N PRO A 52 -19.57 18.01 12.09
CA PRO A 52 -20.41 17.74 10.94
C PRO A 52 -21.08 18.98 10.35
N PRO A 53 -21.30 19.05 9.01
CA PRO A 53 -20.71 18.23 7.96
C PRO A 53 -19.40 18.82 7.39
N LEU A 54 -18.79 19.80 8.09
CA LEU A 54 -17.82 20.72 7.50
C LEU A 54 -16.36 20.34 7.81
N PHE A 55 -16.10 19.66 8.92
CA PHE A 55 -14.75 19.36 9.36
C PHE A 55 -14.64 17.90 9.80
N TRP A 56 -13.67 17.22 9.22
CA TRP A 56 -13.26 15.87 9.59
C TRP A 56 -12.43 15.90 10.88
N GLU A 57 -12.54 14.84 11.67
CA GLU A 57 -11.60 14.56 12.75
C GLU A 57 -10.21 14.30 12.19
N LYS A 58 -9.19 14.79 12.89
CA LYS A 58 -7.78 14.59 12.54
C LYS A 58 -6.95 14.37 13.80
N HIS A 59 -6.07 13.39 13.76
CA HIS A 59 -5.19 13.09 14.89
C HIS A 59 -3.77 13.62 14.68
N LYS A 60 -3.19 14.25 15.72
CA LYS A 60 -1.82 14.76 15.71
C LYS A 60 -0.83 13.67 15.33
N GLY A 61 0.09 14.01 14.43
CA GLY A 61 1.16 13.12 13.97
C GLY A 61 0.83 12.35 12.70
N MET A 62 -0.46 12.17 12.40
CA MET A 62 -0.94 11.53 11.18
C MET A 62 -0.66 12.38 9.94
N TYR A 63 -0.57 11.73 8.79
CA TYR A 63 -0.54 12.39 7.49
C TYR A 63 -1.89 12.22 6.77
N GLU A 64 -2.29 13.24 6.00
CA GLU A 64 -3.56 13.24 5.28
C GLU A 64 -3.68 12.04 4.33
N SER A 65 -4.78 11.31 4.47
CA SER A 65 -5.26 10.27 3.58
C SER A 65 -6.76 10.44 3.40
N ASP A 66 -7.26 10.21 2.20
CA ASP A 66 -8.66 10.31 1.84
C ASP A 66 -9.16 8.97 1.30
N VAL A 67 -10.34 8.53 1.74
CA VAL A 67 -11.13 7.55 0.99
C VAL A 67 -11.88 8.26 -0.12
N LYS A 68 -11.71 7.74 -1.33
CA LYS A 68 -12.36 8.18 -2.55
C LYS A 68 -13.07 7.00 -3.20
N PHE A 69 -13.94 7.29 -4.15
CA PHE A 69 -14.52 6.27 -5.03
C PHE A 69 -14.03 6.49 -6.45
N TYR A 70 -13.60 5.40 -7.08
CA TYR A 70 -13.12 5.44 -8.45
C TYR A 70 -14.29 5.38 -9.43
N PHE A 71 -14.91 6.52 -9.70
CA PHE A 71 -15.89 6.68 -10.77
C PHE A 71 -15.17 7.02 -12.08
N HIS A 72 -15.46 6.27 -13.15
CA HIS A 72 -14.97 6.57 -14.48
C HIS A 72 -16.11 6.53 -15.50
N GLY A 73 -15.95 7.27 -16.60
CA GLY A 73 -16.97 7.38 -17.65
C GLY A 73 -17.17 8.83 -18.10
N GLY A 74 -18.43 9.27 -18.19
CA GLY A 74 -18.76 10.62 -18.65
C GLY A 74 -18.24 11.74 -17.73
N PRO A 75 -18.33 13.01 -18.17
CA PRO A 75 -17.82 14.16 -17.42
C PRO A 75 -18.38 14.31 -15.99
N ASP A 76 -19.60 13.82 -15.77
CA ASP A 76 -20.27 13.80 -14.47
C ASP A 76 -19.61 12.80 -13.49
N MET A 77 -19.15 11.64 -13.98
CA MET A 77 -18.37 10.67 -13.19
C MET A 77 -17.02 11.25 -12.77
N THR A 78 -16.30 11.88 -13.71
CA THR A 78 -15.05 12.58 -13.39
C THR A 78 -15.27 13.66 -12.33
N LEU A 79 -16.33 14.47 -12.48
CA LEU A 79 -16.67 15.50 -11.50
C LEU A 79 -16.93 14.91 -10.11
N PHE A 80 -17.67 13.80 -10.05
CA PHE A 80 -18.01 13.15 -8.78
C PHE A 80 -16.75 12.56 -8.11
N ARG A 81 -15.88 11.91 -8.88
CA ARG A 81 -14.57 11.41 -8.43
C ARG A 81 -13.67 12.54 -7.90
N HIS A 82 -13.68 13.71 -8.53
CA HIS A 82 -12.93 14.90 -8.11
C HIS A 82 -13.49 15.57 -6.86
N SER A 83 -14.80 15.49 -6.66
CA SER A 83 -15.50 16.20 -5.60
C SER A 83 -15.65 15.39 -4.32
N PHE A 84 -15.82 14.06 -4.43
CA PHE A 84 -16.04 13.19 -3.29
C PHE A 84 -14.73 12.75 -2.65
N LYS A 85 -14.61 12.99 -1.33
CA LYS A 85 -13.58 12.42 -0.47
C LYS A 85 -14.00 12.46 0.99
N VAL A 86 -13.57 11.47 1.76
CA VAL A 86 -13.68 11.46 3.23
C VAL A 86 -12.28 11.29 3.80
N TYR A 87 -11.86 12.22 4.66
CA TYR A 87 -10.57 12.14 5.32
C TYR A 87 -10.53 10.91 6.25
N ASP A 88 -9.46 10.14 6.21
CA ASP A 88 -9.30 8.88 6.92
C ASP A 88 -7.97 8.85 7.67
N ASP A 89 -8.04 8.61 8.98
CA ASP A 89 -6.87 8.35 9.80
C ASP A 89 -6.61 6.84 9.81
N ASN A 90 -5.64 6.42 8.98
CA ASN A 90 -5.13 5.04 8.93
C ASN A 90 -3.65 4.98 9.25
N MET A 91 -3.24 3.87 9.85
CA MET A 91 -1.84 3.61 10.20
C MET A 91 -0.94 3.55 8.96
N PHE A 92 -1.45 2.98 7.89
CA PHE A 92 -0.71 2.65 6.69
C PHE A 92 -0.02 3.87 6.06
N ALA A 93 -0.79 4.91 5.74
CA ALA A 93 -0.26 6.12 5.10
C ALA A 93 0.83 6.78 5.95
N THR A 94 0.60 6.89 7.27
CA THR A 94 1.54 7.52 8.20
C THR A 94 2.85 6.71 8.29
N SER A 95 2.75 5.39 8.35
CA SER A 95 3.90 4.50 8.44
C SER A 95 4.77 4.54 7.18
N TRP A 96 4.15 4.52 5.99
CA TRP A 96 4.86 4.61 4.72
C TRP A 96 5.47 5.96 4.46
N ILE A 97 4.76 7.05 4.75
CA ILE A 97 5.32 8.39 4.59
C ILE A 97 6.53 8.59 5.49
N THR A 98 6.44 8.10 6.74
CA THR A 98 7.54 8.15 7.70
C THR A 98 8.72 7.30 7.20
N SER A 99 8.47 6.08 6.73
CA SER A 99 9.50 5.20 6.18
C SER A 99 10.19 5.82 4.97
N CYS A 100 9.45 6.41 4.04
CA CYS A 100 10.02 7.07 2.86
C CYS A 100 10.87 8.29 3.22
N LEU A 101 10.47 9.10 4.20
CA LEU A 101 11.29 10.24 4.69
C LEU A 101 12.63 9.75 5.25
N LEU A 102 12.58 8.70 6.07
CA LEU A 102 13.78 8.11 6.67
C LEU A 102 14.67 7.44 5.63
N GLU A 103 14.11 6.74 4.65
CA GLU A 103 14.86 6.16 3.54
C GLU A 103 15.47 7.23 2.63
N ALA A 104 14.76 8.32 2.37
CA ALA A 104 15.28 9.41 1.56
C ALA A 104 16.50 10.06 2.24
N TYR A 105 16.42 10.24 3.57
CA TYR A 105 17.57 10.69 4.36
C TYR A 105 18.70 9.66 4.33
N LYS A 106 18.45 8.40 4.71
CA LYS A 106 19.46 7.35 4.86
C LYS A 106 20.12 6.98 3.54
N PHE A 107 19.34 6.70 2.51
CA PHE A 107 19.80 6.11 1.24
C PHE A 107 19.89 7.13 0.10
N GLY A 108 19.17 8.24 0.18
CA GLY A 108 19.14 9.28 -0.86
C GLY A 108 19.93 10.55 -0.52
N ASN A 109 20.50 10.67 0.70
CA ASN A 109 21.08 11.93 1.19
C ASN A 109 20.10 13.12 1.07
N GLY A 110 18.80 12.84 1.20
CA GLY A 110 17.74 13.85 1.26
C GLY A 110 17.75 14.62 2.59
N PRO A 111 16.88 15.63 2.74
CA PRO A 111 16.78 16.39 3.98
C PRO A 111 16.45 15.49 5.18
N LYS A 112 17.17 15.71 6.30
CA LYS A 112 16.92 14.97 7.55
C LYS A 112 15.58 15.43 8.16
N PRO A 113 14.61 14.52 8.41
CA PRO A 113 13.41 14.87 9.17
C PRO A 113 13.76 15.26 10.61
N SER A 114 13.01 16.19 11.19
CA SER A 114 13.23 16.55 12.60
C SER A 114 12.79 15.44 13.53
N GLU A 115 13.44 15.32 14.69
CA GLU A 115 13.03 14.39 15.75
C GLU A 115 11.55 14.54 16.09
N GLU A 116 11.08 15.79 16.24
CA GLU A 116 9.68 16.08 16.57
C GLU A 116 8.70 15.57 15.52
N GLN A 117 9.04 15.71 14.23
CA GLN A 117 8.19 15.22 13.14
C GLN A 117 8.00 13.71 13.23
N ILE A 118 9.10 12.97 13.44
CA ILE A 118 9.09 11.50 13.47
C ILE A 118 8.50 10.99 14.79
N VAL A 119 8.88 11.56 15.94
CA VAL A 119 8.27 11.22 17.24
C VAL A 119 6.77 11.42 17.20
N SER A 120 6.27 12.52 16.61
CA SER A 120 4.83 12.75 16.51
C SER A 120 4.13 11.70 15.66
N ALA A 121 4.73 11.27 14.54
CA ALA A 121 4.17 10.22 13.69
C ALA A 121 4.20 8.85 14.38
N VAL A 122 5.32 8.47 15.00
CA VAL A 122 5.43 7.20 15.74
C VAL A 122 4.50 7.18 16.95
N ALA A 123 4.30 8.31 17.63
CA ALA A 123 3.38 8.39 18.77
C ALA A 123 1.93 8.09 18.38
N SER A 124 1.48 8.50 17.19
CA SER A 124 0.09 8.27 16.75
C SER A 124 -0.18 6.80 16.42
N LEU A 125 0.83 6.03 15.99
CA LEU A 125 0.70 4.61 15.67
C LEU A 125 0.28 3.73 16.85
N LYS A 126 0.47 4.18 18.09
CA LYS A 126 0.01 3.45 19.29
C LYS A 126 -1.50 3.17 19.28
N ALA A 127 -2.30 4.03 18.67
CA ALA A 127 -3.77 3.89 18.65
C ALA A 127 -4.25 2.63 17.89
N TYR A 128 -3.39 2.07 17.05
CA TYR A 128 -3.65 1.01 16.08
C TYR A 128 -3.18 -0.37 16.55
N GLN A 129 -2.58 -0.47 17.75
CA GLN A 129 -2.23 -1.77 18.33
C GLN A 129 -3.48 -2.60 18.65
N ASP A 130 -3.40 -3.92 18.45
CA ASP A 130 -4.51 -4.80 18.79
C ASP A 130 -4.77 -4.84 20.30
N LYS A 131 -5.99 -4.45 20.69
CA LYS A 131 -6.46 -4.36 22.08
C LYS A 131 -7.26 -5.59 22.51
N ASN A 132 -7.54 -6.53 21.60
CA ASN A 132 -8.28 -7.77 21.94
C ASN A 132 -7.41 -8.84 22.60
N LEU A 133 -6.08 -8.67 22.62
CA LEU A 133 -5.16 -9.57 23.31
C LEU A 133 -4.93 -9.13 24.77
N ASN A 134 -5.04 -10.09 25.69
CA ASN A 134 -4.88 -9.86 27.14
C ASN A 134 -3.42 -9.67 27.59
N TYR A 135 -2.49 -9.45 26.67
CA TYR A 135 -1.06 -9.31 26.93
C TYR A 135 -0.46 -8.31 25.95
N THR A 136 0.71 -7.76 26.29
CA THR A 136 1.38 -6.83 25.39
C THR A 136 1.77 -7.52 24.10
N ASN A 137 1.40 -6.95 22.96
CA ASN A 137 1.64 -7.48 21.63
C ASN A 137 2.16 -6.35 20.71
N SER A 138 2.54 -6.71 19.49
CA SER A 138 2.97 -5.76 18.46
C SER A 138 2.19 -5.97 17.15
N LEU A 139 0.97 -6.52 17.25
CA LEU A 139 0.06 -6.67 16.13
C LEU A 139 -0.66 -5.34 15.91
N MET A 140 -0.82 -4.97 14.65
CA MET A 140 -1.39 -3.69 14.26
C MET A 140 -2.67 -3.92 13.45
N ALA A 141 -3.61 -2.99 13.59
CA ALA A 141 -4.82 -2.91 12.79
C ALA A 141 -4.77 -1.67 11.90
N PHE A 142 -5.43 -1.72 10.75
CA PHE A 142 -5.51 -0.60 9.82
C PHE A 142 -6.10 0.68 10.42
N TRP A 143 -7.15 0.53 11.25
CA TRP A 143 -7.83 1.62 11.95
C TRP A 143 -7.68 1.55 13.47
N PRO A 144 -7.91 2.68 14.17
CA PRO A 144 -8.01 2.66 15.63
C PRO A 144 -9.15 1.74 16.09
N GLN A 145 -8.97 1.10 17.23
CA GLN A 145 -10.01 0.25 17.81
C GLN A 145 -10.77 0.94 18.93
N HIS A 146 -12.11 0.87 18.89
CA HIS A 146 -13.04 1.31 19.93
C HIS A 146 -13.64 0.14 20.70
N TYR A 147 -13.75 0.29 22.02
CA TYR A 147 -14.32 -0.76 22.86
C TYR A 147 -15.85 -0.76 22.75
N ASN A 148 -16.41 -1.86 22.27
CA ASN A 148 -17.84 -2.10 22.23
C ASN A 148 -18.28 -2.87 23.47
N SER A 149 -18.97 -2.19 24.38
CA SER A 149 -19.46 -2.78 25.63
C SER A 149 -20.52 -3.87 25.43
N THR A 150 -21.25 -3.86 24.31
CA THR A 150 -22.29 -4.85 24.02
C THR A 150 -21.68 -6.18 23.58
N SER A 151 -20.65 -6.15 22.74
CA SER A 151 -19.92 -7.36 22.32
C SER A 151 -18.75 -7.75 23.24
N ASN A 152 -18.37 -6.87 24.17
CA ASN A 152 -17.18 -7.01 25.01
C ASN A 152 -15.92 -7.27 24.17
N ALA A 153 -15.74 -6.48 23.12
CA ALA A 153 -14.61 -6.56 22.20
C ALA A 153 -14.16 -5.16 21.76
N TRP A 154 -12.89 -5.04 21.39
CA TRP A 154 -12.36 -3.90 20.67
C TRP A 154 -12.58 -4.11 19.17
N VAL A 155 -13.12 -3.10 18.48
CA VAL A 155 -13.51 -3.18 17.08
C VAL A 155 -12.88 -2.03 16.33
N SER A 156 -12.32 -2.31 15.15
CA SER A 156 -11.81 -1.29 14.23
C SER A 156 -12.90 -0.27 13.91
N TYR A 157 -12.54 1.01 14.00
CA TYR A 157 -13.51 2.10 13.93
C TYR A 157 -12.93 3.32 13.21
N PRO A 158 -13.18 3.47 11.90
CA PRO A 158 -12.82 4.68 11.17
C PRO A 158 -13.82 5.80 11.46
N ASP A 159 -13.51 6.64 12.44
CA ASP A 159 -14.43 7.67 12.97
C ASP A 159 -15.10 8.50 11.87
N ASN A 160 -14.32 9.07 10.95
CA ASN A 160 -14.87 9.92 9.89
C ASN A 160 -15.76 9.17 8.90
N LEU A 161 -15.40 7.95 8.51
CA LEU A 161 -16.22 7.14 7.61
C LEU A 161 -17.52 6.70 8.29
N HIS A 162 -17.45 6.28 9.56
CA HIS A 162 -18.62 5.90 10.33
C HIS A 162 -19.59 7.08 10.49
N ASN A 163 -19.07 8.21 10.95
CA ASN A 163 -19.83 9.45 11.13
C ASN A 163 -20.44 9.94 9.80
N PHE A 164 -19.69 9.85 8.70
CA PHE A 164 -20.21 10.18 7.37
C PHE A 164 -21.45 9.34 7.03
N PHE A 165 -21.36 8.01 7.19
CA PHE A 165 -22.49 7.12 6.91
C PHE A 165 -23.67 7.31 7.89
N GLU A 166 -23.42 7.72 9.14
CA GLU A 166 -24.49 8.10 10.07
C GLU A 166 -25.26 9.33 9.58
N ILE A 167 -24.55 10.42 9.26
CA ILE A 167 -25.17 11.67 8.77
C ILE A 167 -25.93 11.45 7.48
N VAL A 168 -25.32 10.72 6.55
CA VAL A 168 -25.95 10.35 5.28
C VAL A 168 -27.19 9.51 5.53
N GLY A 169 -27.17 8.63 6.53
CA GLY A 169 -28.31 7.79 6.92
C GLY A 169 -29.54 8.55 7.43
N ASP A 170 -29.33 9.69 8.08
CA ASP A 170 -30.41 10.47 8.71
C ASP A 170 -31.10 11.43 7.73
N PHE A 171 -30.55 11.62 6.53
CA PHE A 171 -31.07 12.53 5.53
C PHE A 171 -32.02 11.84 4.54
N ASN A 172 -33.13 12.50 4.17
CA ASN A 172 -34.04 12.01 3.14
C ASN A 172 -33.53 12.39 1.73
N TRP A 173 -32.78 11.46 1.11
CA TRP A 173 -32.14 11.66 -0.18
C TRP A 173 -33.09 11.67 -1.38
N THR A 174 -34.31 11.17 -1.26
CA THR A 174 -35.25 11.07 -2.40
C THR A 174 -35.47 12.41 -3.10
N ARG A 175 -35.57 13.51 -2.34
CA ARG A 175 -35.74 14.85 -2.95
C ARG A 175 -34.49 15.33 -3.71
N VAL A 176 -33.31 14.95 -3.24
CA VAL A 176 -32.05 15.30 -3.91
C VAL A 176 -31.89 14.46 -5.17
N GLU A 177 -32.18 13.17 -5.10
CA GLU A 177 -32.17 12.25 -6.24
C GLU A 177 -33.16 12.69 -7.33
N ASP A 178 -34.40 13.02 -6.97
CA ASP A 178 -35.42 13.53 -7.90
C ASP A 178 -34.96 14.83 -8.57
N PHE A 179 -34.39 15.76 -7.78
CA PHE A 179 -33.84 17.00 -8.31
C PHE A 179 -32.65 16.78 -9.26
N LEU A 180 -31.74 15.86 -8.93
CA LEU A 180 -30.62 15.48 -9.81
C LEU A 180 -31.14 14.87 -11.12
N LYS A 181 -32.14 13.99 -11.06
CA LYS A 181 -32.81 13.42 -12.24
C LYS A 181 -33.45 14.53 -13.10
N GLU A 182 -34.12 15.51 -12.49
CA GLU A 182 -34.70 16.65 -13.21
C GLU A 182 -33.64 17.54 -13.91
N LEU A 183 -32.45 17.66 -13.32
CA LEU A 183 -31.31 18.39 -13.90
C LEU A 183 -30.52 17.60 -14.95
N GLY A 184 -30.88 16.34 -15.21
CA GLY A 184 -30.20 15.47 -16.16
C GLY A 184 -29.03 14.67 -15.60
N PHE A 185 -28.85 14.63 -14.28
CA PHE A 185 -27.83 13.85 -13.57
C PHE A 185 -28.38 12.50 -13.06
N SER A 186 -29.12 11.79 -13.92
CA SER A 186 -29.75 10.52 -13.55
C SER A 186 -28.75 9.44 -13.13
N ASP A 187 -27.56 9.41 -13.75
CA ASP A 187 -26.52 8.43 -13.44
C ASP A 187 -25.92 8.68 -12.04
N ILE A 188 -25.67 9.95 -11.68
CA ILE A 188 -25.27 10.32 -10.31
C ILE A 188 -26.37 9.95 -9.30
N ALA A 189 -27.63 10.25 -9.60
CA ALA A 189 -28.73 9.91 -8.71
C ALA A 189 -28.83 8.39 -8.47
N PHE A 190 -28.63 7.59 -9.51
CA PHE A 190 -28.59 6.13 -9.41
C PHE A 190 -27.39 5.65 -8.57
N ILE A 191 -26.20 6.23 -8.74
CA ILE A 191 -25.03 5.91 -7.91
C ILE A 191 -25.29 6.23 -6.44
N MET A 192 -25.88 7.40 -6.15
CA MET A 192 -26.23 7.79 -4.78
C MET A 192 -27.21 6.79 -4.17
N GLU A 193 -28.29 6.46 -4.89
CA GLU A 193 -29.28 5.45 -4.47
C GLU A 193 -28.59 4.10 -4.17
N ARG A 194 -27.68 3.65 -5.04
CA ARG A 194 -26.92 2.41 -4.85
C ARG A 194 -25.99 2.50 -3.63
N LEU A 195 -25.22 3.56 -3.46
CA LEU A 195 -24.34 3.76 -2.29
C LEU A 195 -25.12 3.78 -0.97
N LEU A 196 -26.28 4.44 -0.96
CA LEU A 196 -27.19 4.44 0.18
C LEU A 196 -27.72 3.05 0.50
N SER A 197 -28.10 2.28 -0.53
CA SER A 197 -28.56 0.89 -0.34
C SER A 197 -27.45 -0.03 0.18
N LEU A 198 -26.19 0.28 -0.12
CA LEU A 198 -25.00 -0.47 0.31
C LEU A 198 -24.42 0.01 1.65
N ARG A 199 -25.04 0.99 2.32
CA ARG A 199 -24.55 1.54 3.59
C ARG A 199 -24.18 0.47 4.63
N ALA A 200 -25.07 -0.50 4.84
CA ALA A 200 -24.84 -1.55 5.84
C ALA A 200 -23.63 -2.43 5.48
N MET A 201 -23.39 -2.67 4.19
CA MET A 201 -22.22 -3.41 3.70
C MET A 201 -20.93 -2.63 4.00
N TYR A 202 -20.88 -1.33 3.70
CA TYR A 202 -19.70 -0.50 4.02
C TYR A 202 -19.43 -0.43 5.53
N LEU A 203 -20.47 -0.21 6.34
CA LEU A 203 -20.34 -0.19 7.80
C LEU A 203 -19.86 -1.55 8.36
N GLY A 204 -20.31 -2.65 7.77
CA GLY A 204 -19.82 -3.99 8.08
C GLY A 204 -18.33 -4.15 7.74
N GLY A 205 -17.90 -3.67 6.57
CA GLY A 205 -16.51 -3.72 6.11
C GLY A 205 -15.51 -2.93 6.96
N PHE A 206 -15.97 -2.12 7.93
CA PHE A 206 -15.10 -1.40 8.86
C PHE A 206 -14.64 -2.23 10.08
N GLN A 207 -15.20 -3.42 10.24
CA GLN A 207 -14.99 -4.29 11.40
C GLN A 207 -13.83 -5.27 11.22
N LEU A 208 -12.71 -4.76 10.70
CA LEU A 208 -11.55 -5.56 10.30
C LEU A 208 -10.76 -6.06 11.52
N PRO A 209 -10.21 -7.29 11.47
CA PRO A 209 -9.20 -7.72 12.43
C PRO A 209 -7.85 -7.05 12.16
N PRO A 210 -6.87 -7.20 13.08
CA PRO A 210 -5.47 -6.93 12.78
C PRO A 210 -5.01 -7.73 11.55
N ASP A 211 -4.04 -7.20 10.83
CA ASP A 211 -3.50 -7.81 9.61
C ASP A 211 -1.96 -7.86 9.64
N PHE A 212 -1.40 -8.72 8.81
CA PHE A 212 0.04 -8.86 8.68
C PHE A 212 0.66 -7.69 7.90
N ASP A 213 -0.14 -6.91 7.18
CA ASP A 213 0.34 -5.80 6.37
C ASP A 213 0.85 -4.65 7.25
N ASP A 214 -0.06 -4.02 8.01
CA ASP A 214 0.27 -2.95 8.96
C ASP A 214 1.25 -3.44 10.03
N THR A 215 1.13 -4.70 10.45
CA THR A 215 2.05 -5.31 11.42
C THR A 215 3.48 -5.36 10.90
N PHE A 216 3.71 -5.82 9.66
CA PHE A 216 5.07 -5.91 9.12
C PHE A 216 5.59 -4.59 8.55
N VAL A 217 4.71 -3.69 8.10
CA VAL A 217 5.07 -2.30 7.81
C VAL A 217 5.59 -1.60 9.07
N ASN A 218 4.94 -1.79 10.22
CA ASN A 218 5.41 -1.29 11.51
C ASN A 218 6.77 -1.88 11.93
N LEU A 219 6.96 -3.18 11.72
CA LEU A 219 8.24 -3.84 11.99
C LEU A 219 9.36 -3.29 11.09
N GLY A 220 9.06 -3.06 9.82
CA GLY A 220 9.96 -2.40 8.87
C GLY A 220 10.34 -0.98 9.31
N LEU A 221 9.36 -0.18 9.74
CA LEU A 221 9.61 1.15 10.30
C LEU A 221 10.51 1.08 11.55
N GLY A 222 10.24 0.16 12.48
CA GLY A 222 11.07 -0.07 13.65
C GLY A 222 12.52 -0.44 13.30
N SER A 223 12.70 -1.25 12.26
CA SER A 223 14.02 -1.64 11.75
C SER A 223 14.81 -0.45 11.22
N LEU A 224 14.13 0.43 10.48
CA LEU A 224 14.73 1.65 9.94
C LEU A 224 15.09 2.64 11.06
N LEU A 225 14.20 2.83 12.04
CA LEU A 225 14.46 3.65 13.23
C LEU A 225 15.63 3.10 14.06
N SER A 226 15.72 1.78 14.25
CA SER A 226 16.85 1.13 14.93
C SER A 226 18.16 1.47 14.23
N SER A 227 18.19 1.38 12.90
CA SER A 227 19.38 1.72 12.10
C SER A 227 19.77 3.19 12.12
N LEU A 228 18.85 4.07 12.56
CA LEU A 228 19.02 5.51 12.67
C LEU A 228 19.00 5.98 14.14
N ALA A 229 19.15 5.08 15.11
CA ALA A 229 19.01 5.41 16.53
C ALA A 229 20.02 6.46 17.02
N ASP A 230 21.20 6.54 16.42
CA ASP A 230 22.19 7.60 16.72
C ASP A 230 21.71 8.99 16.26
N ASP A 231 20.94 9.02 15.16
CA ASP A 231 20.44 10.23 14.53
C ASP A 231 19.07 10.67 15.05
N LEU A 232 18.24 9.70 15.44
CA LEU A 232 16.84 9.85 15.85
C LEU A 232 16.50 9.01 17.11
N PRO A 233 17.20 9.23 18.24
CA PRO A 233 17.11 8.35 19.41
C PRO A 233 15.72 8.36 20.07
N GLN A 234 15.03 9.51 20.09
CA GLN A 234 13.72 9.61 20.75
C GLN A 234 12.66 8.87 19.94
N SER A 235 12.75 8.95 18.61
CA SER A 235 11.87 8.29 17.67
C SER A 235 11.96 6.77 17.81
N TYR A 236 13.18 6.24 17.88
CA TYR A 236 13.40 4.80 18.10
C TYR A 236 12.89 4.33 19.47
N GLU A 237 13.23 5.05 20.54
CA GLU A 237 12.75 4.69 21.89
C GLU A 237 11.22 4.80 21.99
N GLN A 238 10.60 5.79 21.33
CA GLN A 238 9.15 5.91 21.25
C GLN A 238 8.53 4.68 20.56
N TRP A 239 9.08 4.23 19.43
CA TRP A 239 8.61 3.03 18.72
C TRP A 239 8.78 1.77 19.58
N ARG A 240 9.96 1.61 20.19
CA ARG A 240 10.29 0.47 21.05
C ARG A 240 9.38 0.37 22.27
N SER A 241 9.03 1.51 22.87
CA SER A 241 8.12 1.56 24.03
C SER A 241 6.69 1.11 23.70
N GLN A 242 6.29 1.18 22.44
CA GLN A 242 5.00 0.69 21.96
C GLN A 242 5.09 -0.80 21.60
N ASN A 243 6.19 -1.23 20.97
CA ASN A 243 6.37 -2.59 20.43
C ASN A 243 7.18 -3.49 21.36
N THR A 244 6.76 -3.60 22.62
CA THR A 244 7.57 -4.30 23.65
C THR A 244 7.56 -5.83 23.53
N ASN A 245 6.69 -6.41 22.68
CA ASN A 245 6.64 -7.86 22.46
C ASN A 245 6.56 -8.21 20.98
N ILE A 246 7.68 -8.06 20.28
CA ILE A 246 7.80 -8.39 18.85
C ILE A 246 7.57 -9.89 18.60
N SER A 247 7.87 -10.76 19.57
CA SER A 247 7.66 -12.22 19.43
C SER A 247 6.19 -12.62 19.20
N SER A 248 5.23 -11.74 19.56
CA SER A 248 3.82 -11.95 19.28
C SER A 248 3.52 -11.98 17.77
N ILE A 249 4.25 -11.22 16.95
CA ILE A 249 4.11 -11.20 15.49
C ILE A 249 4.42 -12.59 14.92
N PHE A 250 5.53 -13.19 15.33
CA PHE A 250 5.95 -14.52 14.85
C PHE A 250 5.08 -15.65 15.38
N SER A 251 4.54 -15.49 16.59
CA SER A 251 3.56 -16.43 17.15
C SER A 251 2.26 -16.42 16.35
N ALA A 252 1.78 -15.22 15.99
CA ALA A 252 0.64 -15.05 15.09
C ALA A 252 0.94 -15.61 13.70
N LEU A 253 2.11 -15.30 13.14
CA LEU A 253 2.49 -15.75 11.80
C LEU A 253 2.46 -17.26 11.67
N LYS A 254 3.07 -18.00 12.60
CA LYS A 254 3.02 -19.48 12.59
C LYS A 254 1.60 -20.01 12.67
N ARG A 255 0.78 -19.38 13.51
CA ARG A 255 -0.59 -19.80 13.76
C ARG A 255 -1.48 -19.65 12.54
N PHE A 256 -1.37 -18.53 11.83
CA PHE A 256 -2.31 -18.14 10.78
C PHE A 256 -1.80 -18.39 9.36
N ALA A 257 -0.51 -18.73 9.18
CA ALA A 257 0.06 -19.01 7.87
C ALA A 257 -0.78 -19.99 7.05
N TYR A 258 -1.06 -19.64 5.80
CA TYR A 258 -1.81 -20.50 4.88
C TYR A 258 -0.97 -21.72 4.47
N ARG A 259 -1.53 -22.92 4.70
CA ARG A 259 -0.88 -24.22 4.50
C ARG A 259 -1.83 -25.17 3.76
N PRO A 260 -1.87 -25.14 2.41
CA PRO A 260 -2.85 -25.91 1.61
C PRO A 260 -2.74 -27.42 1.79
N LEU A 261 -1.56 -27.95 2.10
CA LEU A 261 -1.32 -29.38 2.28
C LEU A 261 -1.52 -29.84 3.73
N SER A 262 -1.85 -28.94 4.65
CA SER A 262 -2.11 -29.26 6.05
C SER A 262 -3.45 -29.98 6.20
N ASN A 263 -3.53 -30.88 7.18
CA ASN A 263 -4.80 -31.47 7.63
C ASN A 263 -5.58 -30.54 8.57
N ASN A 264 -4.99 -29.41 8.98
CA ASN A 264 -5.66 -28.43 9.82
C ASN A 264 -6.55 -27.52 8.97
N TYR A 265 -7.86 -27.69 9.13
CA TYR A 265 -8.89 -26.92 8.45
C TYR A 265 -8.72 -25.40 8.59
N ALA A 266 -8.25 -24.93 9.75
CA ALA A 266 -8.11 -23.50 10.04
C ALA A 266 -7.09 -22.77 9.16
N VAL A 267 -6.18 -23.50 8.50
CA VAL A 267 -5.09 -22.93 7.70
C VAL A 267 -5.00 -23.51 6.29
N ASN A 268 -5.84 -24.49 5.93
CA ASN A 268 -5.81 -25.11 4.60
C ASN A 268 -6.93 -24.65 3.66
N LEU A 269 -7.81 -23.75 4.14
CA LEU A 269 -8.84 -23.08 3.35
C LEU A 269 -8.39 -21.64 3.02
N ILE A 270 -8.67 -21.20 1.80
CA ILE A 270 -8.37 -19.84 1.33
C ILE A 270 -9.50 -19.30 0.46
N ASP A 271 -9.59 -17.97 0.38
CA ASP A 271 -10.48 -17.25 -0.54
C ASP A 271 -10.33 -17.76 -1.99
N GLU A 272 -11.46 -17.94 -2.68
CA GLU A 272 -11.45 -18.51 -4.03
C GLU A 272 -10.73 -17.60 -5.04
N ARG A 273 -10.73 -16.28 -4.85
CA ARG A 273 -10.02 -15.32 -5.69
C ARG A 273 -8.51 -15.49 -5.52
N THR A 274 -8.04 -15.70 -4.29
CA THR A 274 -6.63 -16.03 -4.03
C THR A 274 -6.23 -17.31 -4.75
N TYR A 275 -7.06 -18.36 -4.66
CA TYR A 275 -6.73 -19.63 -5.29
C TYR A 275 -6.53 -19.52 -6.81
N VAL A 276 -7.32 -18.69 -7.50
CA VAL A 276 -7.25 -18.52 -8.97
C VAL A 276 -5.84 -18.14 -9.45
N PHE A 277 -5.21 -17.14 -8.84
CA PHE A 277 -3.86 -16.72 -9.25
C PHE A 277 -2.77 -17.63 -8.64
N LEU A 278 -3.02 -18.15 -7.43
CA LEU A 278 -2.04 -18.92 -6.67
C LEU A 278 -1.89 -20.36 -7.20
N ARG A 279 -2.91 -20.89 -7.87
CA ARG A 279 -2.99 -22.29 -8.32
C ARG A 279 -1.75 -22.76 -9.08
N PHE A 280 -1.23 -21.97 -10.02
CA PHE A 280 -0.05 -22.36 -10.81
C PHE A 280 1.20 -22.52 -9.94
N PHE A 281 1.32 -21.70 -8.89
CA PHE A 281 2.39 -21.81 -7.92
C PHE A 281 2.22 -23.06 -7.04
N LEU A 282 0.99 -23.33 -6.56
CA LEU A 282 0.69 -24.51 -5.75
C LEU A 282 0.94 -25.82 -6.50
N GLU A 283 0.55 -25.89 -7.77
CA GLU A 283 0.75 -27.07 -8.62
C GLU A 283 2.23 -27.34 -8.87
N LYS A 284 3.02 -26.28 -9.10
CA LYS A 284 4.47 -26.41 -9.24
C LYS A 284 5.08 -27.05 -7.98
N LEU A 285 4.79 -26.49 -6.81
CA LEU A 285 5.35 -26.97 -5.54
C LEU A 285 4.83 -28.37 -5.14
N GLN A 286 3.57 -28.68 -5.45
CA GLN A 286 3.02 -30.02 -5.23
C GLN A 286 3.78 -31.08 -6.04
N ASN A 287 4.11 -30.78 -7.30
CA ASN A 287 4.89 -31.69 -8.15
C ASN A 287 6.32 -31.90 -7.61
N ASP A 288 6.87 -30.90 -6.92
CA ASP A 288 8.19 -30.95 -6.28
C ASP A 288 8.16 -31.60 -4.88
N ASN A 289 6.98 -31.99 -4.40
CA ASN A 289 6.74 -32.56 -3.07
C ASN A 289 7.24 -31.65 -1.92
N GLU A 290 7.08 -30.34 -2.10
CA GLU A 290 7.43 -29.32 -1.10
C GLU A 290 6.20 -28.95 -0.25
N ASP A 291 6.41 -28.78 1.06
CA ASP A 291 5.36 -28.28 1.96
C ASP A 291 5.28 -26.74 1.91
N ILE A 292 4.05 -26.22 1.93
CA ILE A 292 3.74 -24.83 1.60
C ILE A 292 3.23 -24.11 2.84
N ALA A 293 3.76 -22.91 3.08
CA ALA A 293 3.35 -22.03 4.16
C ALA A 293 3.52 -20.59 3.67
N LEU A 294 2.44 -19.81 3.64
CA LEU A 294 2.44 -18.45 3.08
C LEU A 294 1.91 -17.45 4.10
N ILE A 295 2.43 -16.22 4.06
CA ILE A 295 1.88 -15.10 4.82
C ILE A 295 0.49 -14.76 4.25
N PRO A 296 -0.60 -14.87 5.03
CA PRO A 296 -1.91 -14.41 4.62
C PRO A 296 -2.07 -12.92 4.93
N THR A 297 -3.22 -12.34 4.60
CA THR A 297 -3.53 -10.95 4.93
C THR A 297 -3.89 -10.78 6.39
N TRP A 298 -4.88 -11.54 6.88
CA TRP A 298 -5.50 -11.28 8.19
C TRP A 298 -4.90 -12.12 9.32
N VAL A 299 -4.81 -11.55 10.52
CA VAL A 299 -4.35 -12.21 11.75
C VAL A 299 -5.52 -12.91 12.44
N GLN A 300 -6.19 -13.79 11.69
CA GLN A 300 -7.37 -14.52 12.14
C GLN A 300 -7.55 -15.79 11.30
N ASP A 301 -7.97 -16.88 11.96
CA ASP A 301 -8.35 -18.14 11.30
C ASP A 301 -9.88 -18.30 11.27
N LEU A 302 -10.38 -19.28 10.50
CA LEU A 302 -11.81 -19.53 10.34
C LEU A 302 -12.52 -19.95 11.64
N LYS A 303 -11.79 -20.62 12.53
CA LYS A 303 -12.34 -21.03 13.82
C LYS A 303 -12.56 -19.82 14.71
N GLU A 304 -11.67 -18.84 14.63
CA GLU A 304 -11.81 -17.54 15.27
C GLU A 304 -12.88 -16.70 14.61
N GLU A 305 -12.97 -16.69 13.28
CA GLU A 305 -14.02 -16.01 12.50
C GLU A 305 -15.42 -16.28 13.03
N ALA A 306 -15.81 -17.55 13.15
CA ALA A 306 -17.12 -17.92 13.68
C ALA A 306 -17.40 -17.39 15.11
N ALA A 307 -16.36 -17.18 15.93
CA ALA A 307 -16.48 -16.69 17.29
C ALA A 307 -16.47 -15.15 17.38
N TRP A 308 -15.71 -14.48 16.52
CA TRP A 308 -15.48 -13.04 16.57
C TRP A 308 -16.44 -12.24 15.71
N ILE A 309 -17.05 -12.83 14.68
CA ILE A 309 -18.03 -12.13 13.84
C ILE A 309 -19.21 -11.58 14.67
N GLN A 310 -19.69 -12.35 15.65
CA GLN A 310 -20.76 -11.91 16.56
C GLN A 310 -20.34 -10.76 17.48
N ARG A 311 -19.04 -10.50 17.57
CA ARG A 311 -18.45 -9.42 18.36
C ARG A 311 -18.10 -8.20 17.52
N GLY A 312 -18.31 -8.26 16.20
CA GLY A 312 -17.99 -7.20 15.26
C GLY A 312 -16.51 -7.18 14.89
N VAL A 313 -15.84 -8.32 14.81
CA VAL A 313 -14.49 -8.46 14.24
C VAL A 313 -14.51 -9.62 13.26
N HIS A 314 -14.30 -9.35 11.98
CA HIS A 314 -14.38 -10.37 10.94
C HIS A 314 -13.49 -10.10 9.74
N ILE A 315 -12.98 -11.18 9.18
CA ILE A 315 -12.28 -11.17 7.89
C ILE A 315 -13.27 -10.74 6.79
N PRO A 316 -12.92 -9.81 5.88
CA PRO A 316 -13.71 -9.53 4.68
C PRO A 316 -14.04 -10.82 3.91
N ASP A 317 -15.31 -10.99 3.55
CA ASP A 317 -15.85 -12.20 2.91
C ASP A 317 -15.69 -13.50 3.75
N TYR A 318 -15.34 -13.39 5.03
CA TYR A 318 -15.26 -14.47 6.03
C TYR A 318 -14.22 -15.57 5.78
N THR A 319 -13.35 -15.38 4.79
CA THR A 319 -12.26 -16.31 4.47
C THR A 319 -10.95 -15.54 4.28
N ASN A 320 -9.87 -16.05 4.86
CA ASN A 320 -8.57 -15.42 4.72
C ASN A 320 -8.06 -15.50 3.27
N ASN A 321 -7.19 -14.58 2.89
CA ASN A 321 -6.66 -14.43 1.54
C ASN A 321 -5.13 -14.24 1.59
N VAL A 322 -4.47 -14.42 0.45
CA VAL A 322 -3.07 -14.03 0.26
C VAL A 322 -3.06 -12.91 -0.77
N ASP A 323 -2.62 -11.73 -0.35
CA ASP A 323 -2.25 -10.61 -1.23
C ASP A 323 -0.73 -10.57 -1.33
N VAL A 324 -0.19 -10.50 -2.55
CA VAL A 324 1.26 -10.63 -2.75
C VAL A 324 2.04 -9.40 -2.29
N THR A 325 1.39 -8.24 -2.18
CA THR A 325 1.97 -7.02 -1.61
C THR A 325 2.04 -7.11 -0.09
N VAL A 326 1.02 -7.65 0.57
CA VAL A 326 1.07 -7.96 2.00
C VAL A 326 2.20 -8.95 2.30
N ALA A 327 2.32 -9.99 1.47
CA ALA A 327 3.43 -10.93 1.55
C ALA A 327 4.80 -10.25 1.34
N ALA A 328 4.91 -9.28 0.43
CA ALA A 328 6.14 -8.50 0.23
C ALA A 328 6.51 -7.67 1.46
N ASN A 329 5.53 -7.04 2.11
CA ASN A 329 5.73 -6.31 3.38
C ASN A 329 6.15 -7.25 4.50
N GLY A 330 5.54 -8.43 4.57
CA GLY A 330 5.91 -9.49 5.51
C GLY A 330 7.37 -9.94 5.38
N VAL A 331 7.78 -10.26 4.15
CA VAL A 331 9.18 -10.63 3.86
C VAL A 331 10.11 -9.46 4.20
N PHE A 332 9.79 -8.23 3.76
CA PHE A 332 10.59 -7.04 4.05
C PHE A 332 10.77 -6.83 5.55
N GLY A 333 9.69 -6.84 6.34
CA GLY A 333 9.74 -6.60 7.79
C GLY A 333 10.60 -7.63 8.53
N ILE A 334 10.55 -8.91 8.13
CA ILE A 334 11.43 -9.95 8.69
C ILE A 334 12.89 -9.70 8.29
N THR A 335 13.13 -9.46 7.00
CA THR A 335 14.48 -9.20 6.46
C THR A 335 15.13 -8.00 7.14
N SER A 336 14.45 -6.86 7.15
CA SER A 336 14.98 -5.61 7.67
C SER A 336 15.22 -5.69 9.18
N ALA A 337 14.36 -6.37 9.92
CA ALA A 337 14.51 -6.50 11.36
C ALA A 337 15.73 -7.33 11.74
N ILE A 338 16.02 -8.41 11.00
CA ILE A 338 17.24 -9.20 11.20
C ILE A 338 18.48 -8.39 10.80
N LEU A 339 18.47 -7.77 9.60
CA LEU A 339 19.65 -7.09 9.09
C LEU A 339 20.03 -5.83 9.90
N ASN A 340 19.06 -5.10 10.44
CA ASN A 340 19.32 -3.93 11.29
C ASN A 340 19.43 -4.27 12.80
N GLY A 341 19.52 -5.55 13.16
CA GLY A 341 19.74 -5.99 14.54
C GLY A 341 18.56 -5.73 15.49
N LEU A 342 17.35 -5.53 14.96
CA LEU A 342 16.12 -5.47 15.75
C LEU A 342 15.67 -6.87 16.19
N LEU A 343 15.99 -7.88 15.38
CA LEU A 343 15.78 -9.29 15.66
C LEU A 343 17.08 -10.08 15.51
N GLU A 344 17.23 -11.08 16.36
CA GLU A 344 18.32 -12.04 16.26
C GLU A 344 18.09 -13.00 15.07
N PRO A 345 19.12 -13.32 14.26
CA PRO A 345 18.99 -14.19 13.08
C PRO A 345 18.43 -15.59 13.38
N GLU A 346 18.60 -16.08 14.61
CA GLU A 346 18.13 -17.37 15.13
C GLU A 346 16.60 -17.52 15.06
N ILE A 347 15.84 -16.44 14.84
CA ILE A 347 14.41 -16.56 14.53
C ILE A 347 14.15 -17.41 13.28
N LEU A 348 15.11 -17.45 12.34
CA LEU A 348 15.08 -18.29 11.15
C LEU A 348 15.56 -19.73 11.40
N ASP A 349 16.00 -20.07 12.61
CA ASP A 349 16.23 -21.48 13.01
C ASP A 349 14.91 -22.18 13.34
N ASP A 350 13.83 -21.44 13.63
CA ASP A 350 12.48 -21.99 13.73
C ASP A 350 12.04 -22.48 12.34
N PRO A 351 11.84 -23.79 12.14
CA PRO A 351 11.55 -24.35 10.82
C PRO A 351 10.27 -23.79 10.19
N GLU A 352 9.27 -23.43 11.00
CA GLU A 352 8.01 -22.89 10.48
C GLU A 352 8.20 -21.47 9.95
N ILE A 353 8.92 -20.62 10.70
CA ILE A 353 9.23 -19.25 10.26
C ILE A 353 10.11 -19.28 9.01
N GLN A 354 11.13 -20.13 9.01
CA GLN A 354 12.03 -20.29 7.87
C GLN A 354 11.26 -20.70 6.61
N GLN A 355 10.35 -21.67 6.74
CA GLN A 355 9.52 -22.14 5.63
C GLN A 355 8.60 -21.04 5.12
N ILE A 356 7.90 -20.31 6.01
CA ILE A 356 7.01 -19.20 5.63
C ILE A 356 7.79 -18.12 4.87
N TYR A 357 8.95 -17.73 5.37
CA TYR A 357 9.81 -16.71 4.77
C TYR A 357 10.31 -17.13 3.37
N LEU A 358 10.79 -18.36 3.21
CA LEU A 358 11.28 -18.89 1.92
C LEU A 358 10.15 -19.07 0.90
N ASN A 359 9.04 -19.69 1.30
CA ASN A 359 7.92 -19.97 0.40
C ASN A 359 7.25 -18.68 -0.08
N THR A 360 7.07 -17.71 0.82
CA THR A 360 6.51 -16.41 0.46
C THR A 360 7.43 -15.63 -0.46
N SER A 361 8.74 -15.66 -0.24
CA SER A 361 9.73 -15.06 -1.16
C SER A 361 9.72 -15.72 -2.54
N SER A 362 9.60 -17.05 -2.59
CA SER A 362 9.47 -17.81 -3.84
C SER A 362 8.18 -17.47 -4.58
N LEU A 363 7.06 -17.33 -3.87
CA LEU A 363 5.78 -16.87 -4.43
C LEU A 363 5.92 -15.49 -5.07
N ILE A 364 6.51 -14.53 -4.37
CA ILE A 364 6.72 -13.16 -4.87
C ILE A 364 7.53 -13.20 -6.18
N GLY A 365 8.66 -13.90 -6.20
CA GLY A 365 9.47 -14.04 -7.41
C GLY A 365 8.70 -14.71 -8.55
N PHE A 366 7.93 -15.76 -8.25
CA PHE A 366 7.09 -16.43 -9.24
C PHE A 366 6.00 -15.51 -9.81
N MET A 367 5.36 -14.68 -8.98
CA MET A 367 4.32 -13.74 -9.40
C MET A 367 4.87 -12.65 -10.31
N ILE A 368 6.06 -12.11 -10.01
CA ILE A 368 6.75 -11.17 -10.92
C ILE A 368 7.05 -11.86 -12.25
N SER A 369 7.62 -13.07 -12.22
CA SER A 369 8.04 -13.78 -13.43
C SER A 369 6.89 -14.26 -14.33
N THR A 370 5.69 -14.39 -13.78
CA THR A 370 4.49 -14.88 -14.49
C THR A 370 3.46 -13.79 -14.74
N ASN A 371 3.81 -12.51 -14.53
CA ASN A 371 2.88 -11.39 -14.63
C ASN A 371 1.59 -11.64 -13.80
N PHE A 372 1.77 -12.03 -12.54
CA PHE A 372 0.70 -12.33 -11.60
C PHE A 372 -0.30 -13.38 -12.11
N SER A 373 0.20 -14.35 -12.89
CA SER A 373 -0.64 -15.33 -13.59
C SER A 373 -1.77 -14.69 -14.43
N ALA A 374 -1.49 -13.53 -15.02
CA ALA A 374 -2.42 -12.68 -15.76
C ALA A 374 -3.64 -12.17 -14.97
N ARG A 375 -3.64 -12.27 -13.64
CA ARG A 375 -4.72 -11.86 -12.73
C ARG A 375 -4.22 -10.92 -11.65
N ARG A 376 -3.58 -9.81 -12.08
CA ARG A 376 -3.06 -8.78 -11.16
C ARG A 376 -4.14 -8.21 -10.25
N ASP A 377 -5.38 -8.14 -10.71
CA ASP A 377 -6.54 -7.69 -9.94
C ASP A 377 -6.87 -8.58 -8.73
N LEU A 378 -6.49 -9.86 -8.78
CA LEU A 378 -6.65 -10.81 -7.67
C LEU A 378 -5.38 -10.98 -6.84
N ALA A 379 -4.20 -10.98 -7.49
CA ALA A 379 -2.93 -11.11 -6.80
C ALA A 379 -2.63 -9.88 -5.94
N LEU A 380 -2.96 -8.69 -6.46
CA LEU A 380 -2.84 -7.41 -5.79
C LEU A 380 -4.21 -6.91 -5.35
N LEU A 381 -4.88 -7.75 -4.55
CA LEU A 381 -6.27 -7.59 -4.15
C LEU A 381 -6.53 -6.26 -3.43
N TYR A 382 -5.58 -5.74 -2.66
CA TYR A 382 -5.70 -4.45 -1.97
C TYR A 382 -4.84 -3.34 -2.60
N TYR A 383 -3.82 -3.70 -3.38
CA TYR A 383 -2.80 -2.78 -3.92
C TYR A 383 -2.82 -2.75 -5.45
N PRO A 384 -3.75 -2.03 -6.09
CA PRO A 384 -3.97 -2.16 -7.53
C PRO A 384 -2.74 -1.84 -8.40
N SER A 385 -1.75 -1.11 -7.87
CA SER A 385 -0.54 -0.74 -8.62
C SER A 385 0.57 -1.79 -8.55
N GLU A 386 0.94 -2.33 -9.71
CA GLU A 386 2.08 -3.22 -9.84
C GLU A 386 3.43 -2.51 -9.61
N PHE A 387 3.51 -1.20 -9.89
CA PHE A 387 4.72 -0.40 -9.68
C PHE A 387 5.04 -0.22 -8.19
N GLU A 388 4.01 -0.03 -7.35
CA GLU A 388 4.17 0.00 -5.89
C GLU A 388 4.67 -1.35 -5.37
N PHE A 389 4.04 -2.44 -5.80
CA PHE A 389 4.48 -3.80 -5.45
C PHE A 389 5.95 -4.05 -5.84
N TYR A 390 6.36 -3.67 -7.06
CA TYR A 390 7.75 -3.82 -7.49
C TYR A 390 8.73 -3.06 -6.61
N TRP A 391 8.38 -1.84 -6.19
CA TRP A 391 9.22 -1.10 -5.26
C TRP A 391 9.30 -1.78 -3.89
N PHE A 392 8.19 -2.29 -3.33
CA PHE A 392 8.21 -3.00 -2.05
C PHE A 392 9.14 -4.20 -2.08
N VAL A 393 9.09 -5.01 -3.14
CA VAL A 393 9.98 -6.18 -3.30
C VAL A 393 11.43 -5.75 -3.51
N ALA A 394 11.67 -4.68 -4.28
CA ALA A 394 13.02 -4.17 -4.52
C ALA A 394 13.72 -3.74 -3.22
N ARG A 395 12.98 -3.23 -2.22
CA ARG A 395 13.53 -2.85 -0.90
C ARG A 395 14.18 -4.04 -0.19
N THR A 396 13.48 -5.17 -0.13
CA THR A 396 14.01 -6.42 0.46
C THR A 396 15.30 -6.86 -0.23
N TYR A 397 15.28 -6.89 -1.57
CA TYR A 397 16.45 -7.28 -2.37
C TYR A 397 17.64 -6.34 -2.15
N ALA A 398 17.42 -5.03 -2.16
CA ALA A 398 18.48 -4.04 -1.98
C ALA A 398 19.15 -4.17 -0.61
N GLU A 399 18.38 -4.43 0.45
CA GLU A 399 18.92 -4.58 1.79
C GLU A 399 19.75 -5.86 1.94
N LEU A 400 19.25 -7.00 1.43
CA LEU A 400 20.00 -8.26 1.37
C LEU A 400 21.34 -8.05 0.64
N ARG A 401 21.32 -7.39 -0.50
CA ARG A 401 22.52 -7.10 -1.29
C ARG A 401 23.50 -6.19 -0.58
N GLN A 402 23.01 -5.17 0.10
CA GLN A 402 23.85 -4.25 0.86
C GLN A 402 24.68 -5.02 1.89
N PHE A 403 24.07 -5.98 2.60
CA PHE A 403 24.77 -6.80 3.57
C PHE A 403 25.66 -7.86 2.91
N SER A 404 25.17 -8.52 1.86
CA SER A 404 25.88 -9.54 1.07
C SER A 404 27.18 -9.00 0.43
N LYS A 405 27.21 -7.72 0.02
CA LYS A 405 28.45 -7.07 -0.48
C LYS A 405 29.46 -6.75 0.62
N LYS A 406 29.05 -6.62 1.89
CA LYS A 406 29.97 -6.35 3.02
C LYS A 406 30.54 -7.63 3.65
N GLY A 407 29.86 -8.76 3.49
CA GLY A 407 30.22 -10.04 4.09
C GLY A 407 29.12 -11.08 3.87
N SER A 408 29.16 -12.16 4.64
CA SER A 408 28.08 -13.15 4.61
C SER A 408 26.80 -12.60 5.24
N LEU A 409 25.65 -12.91 4.63
CA LEU A 409 24.35 -12.72 5.27
C LEU A 409 24.30 -13.50 6.60
N PRO A 410 23.58 -12.99 7.61
CA PRO A 410 23.60 -13.55 8.96
C PRO A 410 22.93 -14.94 9.05
N HIS A 411 22.08 -15.29 8.08
CA HIS A 411 21.48 -16.62 7.99
C HIS A 411 21.46 -17.14 6.54
N PRO A 412 21.79 -18.43 6.27
CA PRO A 412 21.93 -18.95 4.91
C PRO A 412 20.69 -18.82 4.02
N VAL A 413 19.49 -18.92 4.62
CA VAL A 413 18.23 -18.83 3.84
C VAL A 413 17.99 -17.45 3.26
N MET A 414 18.56 -16.41 3.85
CA MET A 414 18.45 -15.05 3.34
C MET A 414 19.16 -14.91 1.99
N LYS A 415 20.20 -15.72 1.73
CA LYS A 415 20.84 -15.76 0.42
C LYS A 415 19.92 -16.34 -0.65
N ARG A 416 19.15 -17.38 -0.31
CA ARG A 416 18.15 -17.95 -1.23
C ARG A 416 17.06 -16.92 -1.58
N VAL A 417 16.61 -16.14 -0.59
CA VAL A 417 15.67 -15.03 -0.82
C VAL A 417 16.28 -13.95 -1.72
N GLU A 418 17.53 -13.56 -1.47
CA GLU A 418 18.26 -12.61 -2.33
C GLU A 418 18.27 -13.09 -3.79
N ASP A 419 18.50 -14.39 -4.02
CA ASP A 419 18.58 -14.97 -5.36
C ASP A 419 17.20 -15.05 -6.04
N TYR A 420 16.15 -15.51 -5.34
CA TYR A 420 14.78 -15.59 -5.87
C TYR A 420 14.25 -14.21 -6.31
N LEU A 421 14.45 -13.20 -5.47
CA LEU A 421 13.99 -11.85 -5.77
C LEU A 421 14.89 -11.20 -6.82
N GLY A 422 16.21 -11.39 -6.73
CA GLY A 422 17.16 -10.74 -7.63
C GLY A 422 16.97 -11.08 -9.10
N GLU A 423 16.74 -12.36 -9.41
CA GLU A 423 16.48 -12.79 -10.79
C GLU A 423 15.23 -12.12 -11.33
N SER A 424 14.09 -12.30 -10.66
CA SER A 424 12.80 -11.77 -11.09
C SER A 424 12.76 -10.23 -11.18
N LEU A 425 13.46 -9.52 -10.29
CA LEU A 425 13.54 -8.07 -10.30
C LEU A 425 14.39 -7.54 -11.47
N LYS A 426 15.59 -8.10 -11.68
CA LYS A 426 16.51 -7.66 -12.73
C LYS A 426 16.03 -8.04 -14.13
N THR A 427 15.25 -9.10 -14.29
CA THR A 427 14.74 -9.53 -15.60
C THR A 427 13.30 -9.07 -15.82
N ASN A 428 12.33 -9.74 -15.19
CA ASN A 428 10.91 -9.61 -15.48
C ASN A 428 10.35 -8.25 -15.05
N MET A 429 10.56 -7.81 -13.81
CA MET A 429 10.09 -6.51 -13.34
C MET A 429 10.71 -5.36 -14.13
N THR A 430 12.04 -5.40 -14.34
CA THR A 430 12.74 -4.39 -15.15
C THR A 430 12.16 -4.33 -16.57
N ALA A 431 11.94 -5.48 -17.22
CA ALA A 431 11.33 -5.51 -18.55
C ALA A 431 9.89 -4.97 -18.55
N THR A 432 9.07 -5.29 -17.55
CA THR A 432 7.71 -4.77 -17.43
C THR A 432 7.70 -3.25 -17.33
N ILE A 433 8.52 -2.68 -16.43
CA ILE A 433 8.60 -1.22 -16.29
C ILE A 433 9.10 -0.57 -17.59
N LEU A 434 10.17 -1.08 -18.21
CA LEU A 434 10.69 -0.49 -19.45
C LEU A 434 9.68 -0.55 -20.61
N ASN A 435 8.86 -1.60 -20.69
CA ASN A 435 7.81 -1.71 -21.70
C ASN A 435 6.64 -0.75 -21.46
N ALA A 436 6.48 -0.20 -20.25
CA ALA A 436 5.43 0.75 -19.89
C ALA A 436 5.83 2.22 -20.11
N VAL A 437 7.03 2.48 -20.64
CA VAL A 437 7.56 3.83 -20.86
C VAL A 437 6.66 4.65 -21.80
N ILE A 438 6.25 5.82 -21.35
CA ILE A 438 5.60 6.84 -22.18
C ILE A 438 6.54 8.05 -22.31
N SER A 439 6.94 8.37 -23.53
CA SER A 439 7.83 9.50 -23.80
C SER A 439 7.06 10.82 -23.86
N ASP A 440 7.52 11.83 -23.13
CA ASP A 440 7.09 13.22 -23.26
C ASP A 440 8.21 14.04 -23.91
N GLY A 441 8.08 14.21 -25.23
CA GLY A 441 9.15 14.75 -26.06
C GLY A 441 10.42 13.90 -26.00
N ASN A 442 11.58 14.56 -26.08
CA ASN A 442 12.88 13.86 -26.14
C ASN A 442 13.55 13.69 -24.78
N THR A 443 13.09 14.39 -23.74
CA THR A 443 13.83 14.60 -22.48
C THR A 443 13.12 14.09 -21.24
N MET A 444 11.86 13.66 -21.36
CA MET A 444 11.05 13.21 -20.22
C MET A 444 10.38 11.88 -20.53
N ILE A 445 10.25 11.06 -19.50
CA ILE A 445 9.51 9.80 -19.50
C ILE A 445 8.57 9.84 -18.31
N TYR A 446 7.36 9.34 -18.48
CA TYR A 446 6.42 9.11 -17.39
C TYR A 446 5.74 7.76 -17.54
N PHE A 447 5.03 7.37 -16.49
CA PHE A 447 4.26 6.15 -16.40
C PHE A 447 2.85 6.48 -15.89
N ASP A 448 1.86 5.82 -16.46
CA ASP A 448 0.46 5.86 -16.04
C ASP A 448 0.06 4.44 -15.64
N ASP A 449 -0.86 4.30 -14.66
CA ASP A 449 -1.38 2.98 -14.31
C ASP A 449 -2.84 2.84 -14.76
N PHE A 450 -3.80 3.35 -13.98
CA PHE A 450 -5.21 3.22 -14.34
C PHE A 450 -6.10 4.40 -13.94
N LEU A 451 -5.70 5.18 -12.94
CA LEU A 451 -6.55 6.17 -12.29
C LEU A 451 -6.80 7.36 -13.20
N GLY A 452 -8.04 7.48 -13.70
CA GLY A 452 -8.46 8.57 -14.59
C GLY A 452 -8.19 8.31 -16.06
N ASP A 453 -7.95 7.04 -16.42
CA ASP A 453 -7.68 6.61 -17.80
C ASP A 453 -8.91 6.03 -18.50
N GLY A 454 -10.03 5.87 -17.77
CA GLY A 454 -11.29 5.29 -18.25
C GLY A 454 -12.38 6.29 -18.62
N ASP A 455 -12.05 7.58 -18.74
CA ASP A 455 -13.03 8.67 -18.89
C ASP A 455 -13.36 9.01 -20.36
N LEU A 456 -14.52 9.61 -20.56
CA LEU A 456 -15.10 10.01 -21.83
C LEU A 456 -15.50 11.50 -21.78
N ASP A 457 -15.21 12.24 -22.85
CA ASP A 457 -15.73 13.61 -23.02
C ASP A 457 -17.22 13.60 -23.37
N ALA A 458 -17.83 14.79 -23.45
CA ALA A 458 -19.25 14.95 -23.82
C ALA A 458 -19.59 14.45 -25.25
N ASN A 459 -18.60 14.09 -26.06
CA ASN A 459 -18.76 13.51 -27.39
C ASN A 459 -18.37 12.01 -27.44
N ASN A 460 -18.29 11.34 -26.29
CA ASN A 460 -17.85 9.95 -26.13
C ASN A 460 -16.43 9.67 -26.67
N LYS A 461 -15.53 10.66 -26.64
CA LYS A 461 -14.11 10.43 -26.93
C LYS A 461 -13.36 10.16 -25.63
N THR A 462 -12.47 9.17 -25.65
CA THR A 462 -11.61 8.86 -24.51
C THR A 462 -10.79 10.08 -24.10
N VAL A 463 -10.82 10.38 -22.80
CA VAL A 463 -10.00 11.40 -22.15
C VAL A 463 -9.13 10.69 -21.11
N LYS A 464 -7.84 11.03 -21.12
CA LYS A 464 -6.87 10.51 -20.16
C LYS A 464 -6.48 11.62 -19.19
N TYR A 465 -7.01 11.56 -17.97
CA TYR A 465 -6.63 12.49 -16.90
C TYR A 465 -5.34 12.05 -16.19
N ALA A 466 -5.02 10.75 -16.18
CA ALA A 466 -3.79 10.17 -15.64
C ALA A 466 -3.44 10.72 -14.25
N GLU A 467 -4.36 10.55 -13.32
CA GLU A 467 -4.27 11.17 -11.99
C GLU A 467 -3.28 10.47 -11.06
N ASP A 468 -2.87 9.24 -11.40
CA ASP A 468 -1.79 8.53 -10.73
C ASP A 468 -0.41 8.73 -11.37
N ARG A 469 -0.30 9.46 -12.49
CA ARG A 469 0.95 9.61 -13.27
C ARG A 469 2.17 9.97 -12.44
N LEU A 470 2.04 10.96 -11.55
CA LEU A 470 3.13 11.43 -10.70
C LEU A 470 3.60 10.31 -9.75
N TYR A 471 2.64 9.62 -9.13
CA TYR A 471 2.91 8.53 -8.21
C TYR A 471 3.50 7.31 -8.92
N THR A 472 2.89 6.86 -10.02
CA THR A 472 3.34 5.73 -10.82
C THR A 472 4.75 5.96 -11.35
N THR A 473 5.05 7.19 -11.80
CA THR A 473 6.40 7.55 -12.24
C THR A 473 7.42 7.50 -11.10
N ALA A 474 7.06 7.98 -9.91
CA ALA A 474 7.93 7.89 -8.74
C ALA A 474 8.19 6.43 -8.33
N MET A 475 7.17 5.56 -8.39
CA MET A 475 7.31 4.14 -8.07
C MET A 475 8.18 3.40 -9.10
N ALA A 476 8.02 3.69 -10.39
CA ALA A 476 8.88 3.14 -11.44
C ALA A 476 10.36 3.50 -11.20
N VAL A 477 10.65 4.77 -10.88
CA VAL A 477 12.00 5.22 -10.56
C VAL A 477 12.52 4.52 -9.30
N ASN A 478 11.72 4.49 -8.23
CA ASN A 478 12.10 3.85 -6.96
C ASN A 478 12.37 2.35 -7.15
N GLY A 479 11.54 1.63 -7.90
CA GLY A 479 11.74 0.21 -8.21
C GLY A 479 13.05 -0.02 -8.97
N LEU A 480 13.23 0.65 -10.11
CA LEU A 480 14.42 0.47 -10.95
C LEU A 480 15.71 0.87 -10.21
N ILE A 481 15.75 2.04 -9.57
CA ILE A 481 16.97 2.51 -8.91
C ILE A 481 17.33 1.64 -7.70
N THR A 482 16.32 1.17 -6.94
CA THR A 482 16.56 0.32 -5.76
C THR A 482 17.05 -1.07 -6.18
N THR A 483 16.61 -1.60 -7.32
CA THR A 483 17.08 -2.89 -7.85
C THR A 483 18.52 -2.84 -8.39
N TRP A 484 18.86 -1.78 -9.11
CA TRP A 484 20.10 -1.69 -9.89
C TRP A 484 21.23 -0.91 -9.22
N THR A 485 21.02 -0.47 -7.98
CA THR A 485 22.05 0.17 -7.16
C THR A 485 22.24 -0.55 -5.83
N VAL A 486 23.38 -0.33 -5.18
CA VAL A 486 23.62 -0.73 -3.79
C VAL A 486 24.16 0.45 -3.01
N TYR A 487 23.62 0.68 -1.82
CA TYR A 487 24.09 1.73 -0.93
C TYR A 487 25.42 1.35 -0.26
N ASP A 488 26.44 2.18 -0.44
CA ASP A 488 27.71 2.05 0.26
C ASP A 488 27.74 2.98 1.47
N GLU A 489 27.75 2.38 2.66
CA GLU A 489 27.79 3.10 3.93
C GLU A 489 29.06 3.92 4.17
N LYS A 490 30.18 3.56 3.52
CA LYS A 490 31.45 4.29 3.69
C LYS A 490 31.43 5.61 2.95
N THR A 491 30.97 5.58 1.71
CA THR A 491 30.85 6.78 0.86
C THR A 491 29.51 7.50 1.02
N LYS A 492 28.54 6.86 1.69
CA LYS A 492 27.15 7.32 1.81
C LYS A 492 26.48 7.55 0.45
N SER A 493 26.87 6.77 -0.55
CA SER A 493 26.44 6.93 -1.94
C SER A 493 25.74 5.68 -2.49
N LEU A 494 24.89 5.85 -3.50
CA LEU A 494 24.33 4.73 -4.26
C LEU A 494 25.24 4.40 -5.42
N ILE A 495 25.71 3.15 -5.48
CA ILE A 495 26.61 2.67 -6.51
C ILE A 495 25.82 1.79 -7.47
N TRP A 496 25.82 2.15 -8.75
CA TRP A 496 25.24 1.32 -9.81
C TRP A 496 25.95 -0.01 -9.92
N ASP A 497 25.19 -1.05 -10.24
CA ASP A 497 25.80 -2.31 -10.65
C ASP A 497 26.50 -2.18 -12.01
N GLU A 498 27.58 -2.93 -12.16
CA GLU A 498 28.37 -3.00 -13.39
C GLU A 498 27.54 -3.51 -14.59
N ASP A 499 26.56 -4.39 -14.32
CA ASP A 499 25.69 -5.00 -15.32
C ASP A 499 24.39 -4.20 -15.58
N THR A 500 24.25 -3.00 -15.02
CA THR A 500 23.04 -2.18 -15.20
C THR A 500 22.84 -1.82 -16.68
N PRO A 501 21.71 -2.19 -17.31
CA PRO A 501 21.43 -1.81 -18.69
C PRO A 501 21.36 -0.29 -18.87
N THR A 502 21.89 0.22 -19.98
CA THR A 502 21.86 1.67 -20.30
C THR A 502 20.43 2.21 -20.34
N GLU A 503 19.49 1.42 -20.85
CA GLU A 503 18.07 1.78 -20.93
C GLU A 503 17.44 2.04 -19.56
N VAL A 504 17.85 1.29 -18.53
CA VAL A 504 17.42 1.51 -17.14
C VAL A 504 17.86 2.88 -16.66
N ARG A 505 19.16 3.21 -16.81
CA ARG A 505 19.69 4.51 -16.39
C ARG A 505 19.02 5.66 -17.12
N HIS A 506 18.83 5.52 -18.43
CA HIS A 506 18.17 6.51 -19.28
C HIS A 506 16.71 6.75 -18.87
N THR A 507 15.98 5.68 -18.59
CA THR A 507 14.59 5.75 -18.13
C THR A 507 14.50 6.45 -16.78
N ILE A 508 15.37 6.11 -15.83
CA ILE A 508 15.44 6.77 -14.52
C ILE A 508 15.74 8.27 -14.66
N GLU A 509 16.75 8.64 -15.45
CA GLU A 509 17.14 10.04 -15.65
C GLU A 509 15.99 10.87 -16.24
N LYS A 510 15.35 10.39 -17.30
CA LYS A 510 14.23 11.08 -17.95
C LYS A 510 12.97 11.14 -17.08
N SER A 511 12.76 10.12 -16.25
CA SER A 511 11.63 10.09 -15.30
C SER A 511 11.87 11.03 -14.12
N ALA A 512 13.11 11.10 -13.62
CA ALA A 512 13.50 12.09 -12.64
C ALA A 512 13.33 13.52 -13.20
N ASN A 513 13.71 13.75 -14.46
CA ASN A 513 13.45 15.02 -15.13
C ASN A 513 11.94 15.33 -15.22
N PHE A 514 11.11 14.35 -15.58
CA PHE A 514 9.65 14.53 -15.57
C PHE A 514 9.14 14.94 -14.18
N LEU A 515 9.56 14.24 -13.11
CA LEU A 515 9.15 14.56 -11.75
C LEU A 515 9.61 15.95 -11.33
N VAL A 516 10.86 16.35 -11.59
CA VAL A 516 11.39 17.69 -11.28
C VAL A 516 10.53 18.79 -11.88
N ASN A 517 10.05 18.59 -13.12
CA ASN A 517 9.26 19.60 -13.82
C ASN A 517 7.78 19.62 -13.41
N ASN A 518 7.21 18.50 -12.95
CA ASN A 518 5.77 18.33 -12.84
C ASN A 518 5.23 18.06 -11.42
N ILE A 519 6.04 17.52 -10.49
CA ILE A 519 5.54 17.04 -9.19
C ILE A 519 4.96 18.15 -8.30
N LEU A 520 5.40 19.40 -8.49
CA LEU A 520 4.90 20.57 -7.77
C LEU A 520 4.02 21.48 -8.65
N ASP A 521 3.70 21.04 -9.87
CA ASP A 521 2.76 21.73 -10.76
C ASP A 521 1.32 21.38 -10.36
N SER A 522 0.42 22.36 -10.40
CA SER A 522 -1.02 22.18 -10.20
C SER A 522 -1.74 21.50 -11.36
N ASN A 523 -1.10 21.36 -12.53
CA ASN A 523 -1.70 20.78 -13.74
C ASN A 523 -1.94 19.26 -13.62
N LEU A 524 -1.10 18.56 -12.87
CA LEU A 524 -1.26 17.13 -12.61
C LEU A 524 -1.76 16.91 -11.17
N LYS A 525 -2.61 15.91 -10.99
CA LYS A 525 -3.04 15.50 -9.66
C LYS A 525 -1.98 14.60 -9.04
N PRO A 526 -1.62 14.78 -7.76
CA PRO A 526 -0.69 13.90 -7.05
C PRO A 526 -1.45 12.72 -6.44
N TRP A 527 -2.45 12.18 -7.14
CA TRP A 527 -3.29 11.11 -6.60
C TRP A 527 -2.58 9.76 -6.72
N ASN A 528 -3.07 8.82 -5.94
CA ASN A 528 -2.67 7.42 -5.97
C ASN A 528 -3.83 6.57 -5.44
N ALA A 529 -3.74 5.27 -5.68
CA ALA A 529 -4.57 4.26 -5.06
C ALA A 529 -3.65 3.32 -4.29
N PHE A 530 -3.01 3.85 -3.23
CA PHE A 530 -2.06 3.07 -2.43
C PHE A 530 -2.72 1.91 -1.69
N PHE A 531 -4.04 1.96 -1.51
CA PHE A 531 -4.84 0.87 -0.95
C PHE A 531 -6.25 0.95 -1.53
N SER A 532 -6.99 -0.16 -1.49
CA SER A 532 -8.33 -0.26 -2.07
C SER A 532 -9.17 -1.33 -1.40
N GLY A 533 -10.50 -1.22 -1.57
CA GLY A 533 -11.38 -2.34 -1.23
C GLY A 533 -11.10 -3.57 -2.10
N SER A 534 -11.31 -4.76 -1.55
CA SER A 534 -11.12 -6.04 -2.26
C SER A 534 -12.04 -6.21 -3.48
N ILE A 535 -13.19 -5.53 -3.49
CA ILE A 535 -14.17 -5.56 -4.58
C ILE A 535 -14.03 -4.29 -5.45
N LYS A 536 -13.57 -4.48 -6.69
CA LYS A 536 -13.32 -3.45 -7.71
C LYS A 536 -14.23 -3.54 -8.94
N GLY A 537 -15.10 -4.55 -8.97
CA GLY A 537 -16.00 -4.82 -10.09
C GLY A 537 -16.14 -6.32 -10.36
N PRO A 538 -16.72 -6.71 -11.51
CA PRO A 538 -17.09 -8.10 -11.79
C PRO A 538 -15.95 -9.12 -11.67
N THR A 539 -14.70 -8.73 -11.95
CA THR A 539 -13.54 -9.64 -11.87
C THR A 539 -13.08 -9.93 -10.43
N THR A 540 -13.63 -9.24 -9.44
CA THR A 540 -13.21 -9.32 -8.02
C THR A 540 -14.38 -9.60 -7.06
N TYR A 541 -15.62 -9.65 -7.58
CA TYR A 541 -16.87 -9.83 -6.82
C TYR A 541 -17.09 -11.28 -6.31
N GLY A 542 -16.17 -12.21 -6.61
CA GLY A 542 -16.29 -13.63 -6.26
C GLY A 542 -16.97 -14.47 -7.35
N GLY A 543 -17.27 -15.72 -7.05
CA GLY A 543 -17.87 -16.66 -8.03
C GLY A 543 -16.83 -17.41 -8.88
N TYR A 544 -15.70 -17.74 -8.27
CA TYR A 544 -14.65 -18.58 -8.84
C TYR A 544 -14.82 -20.04 -8.43
N PRO A 545 -14.14 -20.99 -9.12
CA PRO A 545 -14.12 -22.38 -8.70
C PRO A 545 -13.75 -22.56 -7.23
N LEU A 546 -14.60 -23.29 -6.50
CA LEU A 546 -14.44 -23.59 -5.09
C LEU A 546 -14.84 -25.04 -4.81
N ASN A 547 -14.46 -25.55 -3.64
CA ASN A 547 -14.82 -26.91 -3.20
C ASN A 547 -15.32 -26.97 -1.75
N MET A 548 -15.47 -25.81 -1.09
CA MET A 548 -15.97 -25.73 0.28
C MET A 548 -16.93 -24.56 0.45
N ILE A 549 -18.12 -24.87 0.96
CA ILE A 549 -19.05 -23.89 1.52
C ILE A 549 -19.60 -24.48 2.81
N GLU A 550 -19.50 -23.74 3.91
CA GLU A 550 -20.07 -24.14 5.20
C GLU A 550 -20.70 -22.96 5.93
N PHE A 551 -21.77 -23.20 6.69
CA PHE A 551 -22.25 -22.22 7.65
C PHE A 551 -21.25 -22.08 8.81
N PHE A 552 -21.23 -20.94 9.51
CA PHE A 552 -20.33 -20.73 10.67
C PHE A 552 -20.49 -21.75 11.81
N ASN A 553 -21.57 -22.54 11.82
CA ASN A 553 -21.76 -23.65 12.76
C ASN A 553 -21.09 -24.96 12.30
N GLY A 554 -20.36 -24.95 11.18
CA GLY A 554 -19.68 -26.11 10.57
C GLY A 554 -20.57 -27.01 9.71
N THR A 555 -21.80 -26.59 9.42
CA THR A 555 -22.69 -27.36 8.53
C THR A 555 -22.27 -27.15 7.08
N VAL A 556 -21.69 -28.18 6.48
CA VAL A 556 -21.31 -28.18 5.05
C VAL A 556 -22.56 -28.09 4.18
N ILE A 557 -22.51 -27.17 3.22
CA ILE A 557 -23.57 -26.98 2.24
C ILE A 557 -23.34 -27.94 1.07
N PRO A 558 -24.35 -28.74 0.65
CA PRO A 558 -24.20 -29.69 -0.45
C PRO A 558 -23.71 -29.05 -1.76
N GLU A 559 -22.80 -29.72 -2.47
CA GLU A 559 -22.19 -29.22 -3.72
C GLU A 559 -23.23 -28.90 -4.81
N ASP A 560 -24.31 -29.68 -4.89
CA ASP A 560 -25.35 -29.52 -5.91
C ASP A 560 -26.14 -28.20 -5.78
N VAL A 561 -26.01 -27.49 -4.66
CA VAL A 561 -26.67 -26.20 -4.43
C VAL A 561 -25.73 -24.99 -4.46
N HIS A 562 -24.41 -25.19 -4.66
CA HIS A 562 -23.43 -24.09 -4.72
C HIS A 562 -23.69 -23.13 -5.89
N GLN A 563 -24.32 -23.62 -6.96
CA GLN A 563 -24.52 -22.87 -8.19
C GLN A 563 -25.62 -21.78 -8.11
N PHE A 564 -26.49 -21.84 -7.11
CA PHE A 564 -27.77 -21.13 -7.15
C PHE A 564 -27.91 -19.93 -6.20
N ARG A 565 -27.14 -19.87 -5.12
CA ARG A 565 -27.36 -18.85 -4.08
C ARG A 565 -26.12 -18.57 -3.26
N TYR A 566 -25.85 -17.29 -3.00
CA TYR A 566 -24.91 -16.87 -1.97
C TYR A 566 -25.53 -17.06 -0.58
N TYR A 567 -24.81 -17.70 0.33
CA TYR A 567 -25.33 -18.02 1.66
C TYR A 567 -24.85 -16.96 2.66
N GLU A 568 -25.80 -16.26 3.27
CA GLU A 568 -25.47 -15.38 4.40
C GLU A 568 -24.95 -16.23 5.56
N ASN A 569 -23.94 -15.71 6.28
CA ASN A 569 -23.29 -16.39 7.40
C ASN A 569 -22.63 -17.73 7.05
N SER A 570 -21.99 -17.77 5.87
CA SER A 570 -21.20 -18.92 5.44
C SER A 570 -19.76 -18.53 5.12
N THR A 571 -18.85 -19.47 5.39
CA THR A 571 -17.48 -19.47 4.88
C THR A 571 -17.49 -20.10 3.49
N ILE A 572 -16.84 -19.42 2.53
CA ILE A 572 -16.71 -19.85 1.14
C ILE A 572 -15.23 -19.86 0.78
N GLY A 573 -14.74 -20.93 0.15
CA GLY A 573 -13.35 -20.95 -0.30
C GLY A 573 -12.88 -22.26 -0.91
N VAL A 574 -11.57 -22.34 -1.13
CA VAL A 574 -10.88 -23.51 -1.66
C VAL A 574 -10.07 -24.19 -0.57
N GLN A 575 -10.43 -25.43 -0.27
CA GLN A 575 -9.70 -26.30 0.63
C GLN A 575 -8.64 -27.08 -0.15
N GLY A 576 -7.38 -26.95 0.27
CA GLY A 576 -6.25 -27.63 -0.33
C GLY A 576 -6.02 -27.27 -1.81
N ILE A 577 -5.78 -28.27 -2.64
CA ILE A 577 -5.50 -28.10 -4.08
C ILE A 577 -6.54 -28.90 -4.89
N ILE A 578 -7.27 -28.20 -5.75
CA ILE A 578 -8.21 -28.79 -6.71
C ILE A 578 -7.40 -29.39 -7.87
N PRO A 579 -7.58 -30.68 -8.23
CA PRO A 579 -6.92 -31.27 -9.38
C PRO A 579 -7.27 -30.54 -10.70
N GLU A 580 -6.29 -30.34 -11.59
CA GLU A 580 -6.46 -29.61 -12.87
C GLU A 580 -7.69 -30.05 -13.65
N LYS A 581 -7.87 -31.37 -13.81
CA LYS A 581 -9.00 -31.93 -14.54
C LYS A 581 -10.36 -31.50 -13.98
N ASP A 582 -10.44 -31.34 -12.66
CA ASP A 582 -11.68 -30.95 -11.98
C ASP A 582 -11.84 -29.43 -12.01
N TYR A 583 -10.77 -28.67 -11.80
CA TYR A 583 -10.81 -27.21 -11.95
C TYR A 583 -11.30 -26.78 -13.34
N GLN A 584 -10.85 -27.43 -14.42
CA GLN A 584 -11.31 -27.15 -15.79
C GLN A 584 -12.79 -27.44 -16.03
N LYS A 585 -13.40 -28.30 -15.22
CA LYS A 585 -14.86 -28.50 -15.24
C LYS A 585 -15.54 -27.37 -14.48
N LEU A 586 -15.05 -27.06 -13.28
CA LEU A 586 -15.61 -26.01 -12.40
C LEU A 586 -15.58 -24.62 -13.06
N LEU A 587 -14.60 -24.33 -13.92
CA LEU A 587 -14.55 -23.11 -14.72
C LEU A 587 -15.72 -22.96 -15.70
N LYS A 588 -16.38 -24.06 -16.08
CA LYS A 588 -17.51 -24.08 -17.01
C LYS A 588 -18.86 -24.08 -16.27
N GLU A 589 -18.83 -24.20 -14.96
CA GLU A 589 -20.01 -24.18 -14.11
C GLU A 589 -20.37 -22.75 -13.72
N LYS A 590 -21.61 -22.57 -13.28
CA LYS A 590 -22.06 -21.31 -12.71
C LYS A 590 -21.86 -21.34 -11.21
N TRP A 591 -21.25 -20.29 -10.66
CA TRP A 591 -21.08 -20.06 -9.24
C TRP A 591 -21.93 -18.85 -8.86
N PHE A 592 -22.89 -19.05 -7.96
CA PHE A 592 -23.85 -18.02 -7.57
C PHE A 592 -24.59 -17.38 -8.76
N GLY A 593 -24.85 -18.16 -9.81
CA GLY A 593 -25.49 -17.70 -11.04
C GLY A 593 -24.55 -17.12 -12.11
N HIS A 594 -23.25 -16.96 -11.82
CA HIS A 594 -22.26 -16.34 -12.71
C HIS A 594 -21.22 -17.36 -13.22
N ILE A 595 -20.74 -17.18 -14.45
CA ILE A 595 -19.60 -17.95 -14.96
C ILE A 595 -18.32 -17.23 -14.48
N PRO A 596 -17.29 -17.96 -13.99
CA PRO A 596 -16.05 -17.35 -13.56
C PRO A 596 -15.41 -16.48 -14.66
N ILE A 597 -15.04 -15.24 -14.33
CA ILE A 597 -14.32 -14.37 -15.25
C ILE A 597 -12.83 -14.72 -15.20
N THR A 598 -12.34 -15.38 -16.26
CA THR A 598 -10.96 -15.90 -16.34
C THR A 598 -9.94 -14.90 -16.85
N GLU A 599 -10.38 -13.81 -17.48
CA GLU A 599 -9.52 -12.80 -18.09
C GLU A 599 -9.70 -11.45 -17.39
N PHE A 600 -8.58 -10.79 -17.08
CA PHE A 600 -8.58 -9.43 -16.58
C PHE A 600 -8.28 -8.45 -17.73
N HIS A 601 -9.19 -7.54 -17.99
CA HIS A 601 -9.09 -6.57 -19.08
C HIS A 601 -8.70 -5.16 -18.62
N GLY A 602 -8.25 -5.01 -17.36
CA GLY A 602 -7.93 -3.72 -16.74
C GLY A 602 -9.03 -3.21 -15.81
N PHE A 603 -8.67 -2.29 -14.91
CA PHE A 603 -9.58 -1.73 -13.90
C PHE A 603 -10.68 -0.84 -14.49
N ASN A 604 -10.52 -0.38 -15.73
CA ASN A 604 -11.46 0.49 -16.44
C ASN A 604 -12.36 -0.27 -17.42
N ALA A 605 -12.29 -1.60 -17.47
CA ALA A 605 -12.97 -2.42 -18.47
C ALA A 605 -14.50 -2.52 -18.25
N TYR A 606 -14.96 -2.32 -17.02
CA TYR A 606 -16.36 -2.43 -16.63
C TYR A 606 -16.82 -1.11 -15.98
N PRO A 607 -18.03 -0.63 -16.28
CA PRO A 607 -18.57 0.59 -15.67
C PRO A 607 -19.03 0.30 -14.23
N ASP A 608 -18.08 0.25 -13.30
CA ASP A 608 -18.35 0.12 -11.87
C ASP A 608 -17.49 1.12 -11.07
N TYR A 609 -17.74 1.20 -9.78
CA TYR A 609 -16.96 2.06 -8.88
C TYR A 609 -16.58 1.31 -7.62
N TRP A 610 -15.48 1.71 -7.02
CA TRP A 610 -14.96 1.05 -5.82
C TRP A 610 -14.14 2.01 -4.96
N PRO A 611 -14.08 1.76 -3.64
CA PRO A 611 -13.38 2.65 -2.73
C PRO A 611 -11.86 2.44 -2.83
N PHE A 612 -11.12 3.55 -2.84
CA PHE A 612 -9.66 3.56 -2.80
C PHE A 612 -9.15 4.64 -1.85
N TRP A 613 -7.97 4.41 -1.31
CA TRP A 613 -7.29 5.35 -0.45
C TRP A 613 -6.24 6.09 -1.25
N CYS A 614 -6.26 7.41 -1.09
CA CYS A 614 -5.37 8.33 -1.75
C CYS A 614 -4.68 9.20 -0.70
N SER A 615 -3.37 9.38 -0.83
CA SER A 615 -2.63 10.36 -0.01
C SER A 615 -1.69 11.17 -0.87
N GLU A 616 -1.96 12.48 -1.00
CA GLU A 616 -1.06 13.37 -1.73
C GLU A 616 0.33 13.41 -1.07
N ALA A 617 0.37 13.39 0.26
CA ALA A 617 1.61 13.34 1.03
C ALA A 617 2.46 12.10 0.66
N TYR A 618 1.79 10.97 0.40
CA TYR A 618 2.47 9.76 -0.05
C TYR A 618 3.04 9.87 -1.47
N THR A 619 2.32 10.50 -2.41
CA THR A 619 2.88 10.80 -3.74
C THR A 619 4.09 11.75 -3.66
N TYR A 620 4.02 12.78 -2.82
CA TYR A 620 5.12 13.72 -2.66
C TYR A 620 6.36 13.06 -2.03
N VAL A 621 6.19 12.22 -1.00
CA VAL A 621 7.33 11.59 -0.33
C VAL A 621 7.98 10.49 -1.17
N THR A 622 7.22 9.73 -1.95
CA THR A 622 7.78 8.71 -2.86
C THR A 622 8.53 9.39 -4.01
N SER A 623 8.03 10.54 -4.48
CA SER A 623 8.75 11.39 -5.44
C SER A 623 10.02 11.98 -4.85
N LEU A 624 9.98 12.46 -3.59
CA LEU A 624 11.16 12.93 -2.87
C LEU A 624 12.20 11.81 -2.74
N LEU A 625 11.77 10.59 -2.38
CA LEU A 625 12.63 9.42 -2.28
C LEU A 625 13.28 9.09 -3.62
N ALA A 626 12.50 9.07 -4.70
CA ALA A 626 12.97 8.80 -6.05
C ALA A 626 14.05 9.81 -6.48
N LEU A 627 13.78 11.11 -6.30
CA LEU A 627 14.70 12.18 -6.66
C LEU A 627 15.96 12.21 -5.77
N ALA A 628 15.83 11.94 -4.48
CA ALA A 628 16.96 11.85 -3.56
C ALA A 628 17.87 10.65 -3.92
N LYS A 629 17.30 9.47 -4.17
CA LYS A 629 18.07 8.31 -4.63
C LYS A 629 18.73 8.58 -5.99
N PHE A 630 18.01 9.20 -6.94
CA PHE A 630 18.57 9.58 -8.23
C PHE A 630 19.80 10.50 -8.08
N LYS A 631 19.67 11.56 -7.27
CA LYS A 631 20.78 12.44 -6.93
C LYS A 631 21.95 11.66 -6.34
N ASN A 632 21.69 10.78 -5.37
CA ASN A 632 22.73 10.03 -4.67
C ASN A 632 23.42 8.96 -5.55
N ALA A 633 22.79 8.54 -6.63
CA ALA A 633 23.35 7.63 -7.63
C ALA A 633 24.16 8.35 -8.73
N GLY A 634 24.45 9.65 -8.57
CA GLY A 634 25.21 10.46 -9.52
C GLY A 634 24.38 11.49 -10.30
N GLY A 635 23.04 11.52 -10.12
CA GLY A 635 22.15 12.54 -10.67
C GLY A 635 22.21 12.73 -12.18
N PHE A 636 21.89 13.94 -12.65
CA PHE A 636 22.14 14.37 -14.03
C PHE A 636 23.66 14.47 -14.25
N GLY A 637 24.29 13.35 -14.54
CA GLY A 637 25.70 13.32 -14.91
C GLY A 637 25.89 13.91 -16.29
N TYR A 638 26.62 15.03 -16.37
CA TYR A 638 27.35 15.45 -17.56
C TYR A 638 28.04 14.23 -18.17
N VAL A 639 27.56 13.81 -19.34
CA VAL A 639 28.36 13.04 -20.29
C VAL A 639 29.36 14.05 -20.84
N ASP A 640 30.56 14.08 -20.26
CA ASP A 640 31.73 14.61 -20.98
C ASP A 640 32.14 13.63 -22.09
#